data_AF-A0A843BGJ8-F1
#
_entry.id   AF-A0A843BGJ8-F1
#
_cell.length_a   1.000
_cell.length_b   1.000
_cell.length_c   1.000
_cell.angle_alpha   90.00
_cell.angle_beta   90.00
_cell.angle_gamma   90.00
#
_symmetry.space_group_name_H-M   'P 1'
#
loop_
_entity.id
_entity.type
_entity.pdbx_description
1 polymer ?
#
loop_
_entity_poly.entity_id
_entity_poly.type
_entity_poly.pdbx_seq_one_letter_code
_entity_poly.pdbx_strand_id
1 'polypeptide(L)'
;MALSLAIPANLAAADSDELLVELKTTQGSIFIEFFPEDAPNHVDNFIQLAESGFYNGTIFHRIVNNYLIHGGDPNTTGGNRDTWGLGGADNKLDPEFNTIKHQRGIVSMARTADPGSASSQFFILDTDAPFLNGQYTVFGRLATEESFKTLDRILAVSISVVEWSARPFDPDEARIISAAPVPRSEVSGLLDLPEPARTPEIVNLLNSTQAADAQLQVPIPLPVESPPAYPGFGVRVETVAQNLLVPWSIDWLPDGSALVTERFGLLKMIRNGTSDPVSLLLRPSTSLGGGMLGVAVDPNFEENNYIYLYYTYNDGDALLNKLVRYTLVDGRVSSEFVVMDRLPGAVFENGGRIQFGPDGNIYITTGVATDPFLAQNPDSLAGKVLRISPDGTVPEDNPIEGSPVWSMGHRHSQGLDWDAAGNLLISEHGPSGWRGEAHDEINLIVPGANYGWPIVLGDETAEGMRTPLIHTGNDTWAPGGVEFYDGDKIPEWTGKFFVAALRGAHLHMIDLDLENNVVVSHTRLFLESFGRLRDVQTGPDGYLYLLTSNQDGRLIPAPGDDRILRIVPLSEPADPARADTFTSAASFEGAVVVAGTEYSLGYNVTGGRVLHAAVNTTATSLLVTVDATRDGSLTLNIPRTVADSKLPEEPDYRVPEGTRQFARDTLGDAAFAVLIDGMEVDVTESASPYARTLTIEFHAGADTIEITG
;
A
#
# COMPACT_ATOMS: atom_id res chain seq x y z
N MET A 1 -34.80 -27.50 -51.26
CA MET A 1 -33.49 -28.09 -51.58
C MET A 1 -32.44 -27.01 -51.37
N ALA A 2 -31.82 -26.98 -50.19
CA ALA A 2 -30.62 -26.23 -49.91
C ALA A 2 -29.81 -27.10 -48.95
N LEU A 3 -28.60 -27.43 -49.36
CA LEU A 3 -27.74 -28.44 -48.74
C LEU A 3 -27.40 -28.08 -47.29
N SER A 4 -27.67 -29.02 -46.40
CA SER A 4 -27.01 -29.13 -45.10
C SER A 4 -25.54 -29.45 -45.33
N LEU A 5 -24.65 -28.47 -45.12
CA LEU A 5 -23.24 -28.73 -44.87
C LEU A 5 -23.09 -28.89 -43.36
N ALA A 6 -23.07 -30.14 -42.91
CA ALA A 6 -22.58 -30.48 -41.59
C ALA A 6 -21.05 -30.23 -41.59
N ILE A 7 -20.59 -29.33 -40.73
CA ILE A 7 -19.17 -29.16 -40.45
C ILE A 7 -18.77 -30.28 -39.48
N PRO A 8 -17.72 -31.08 -39.78
CA PRO A 8 -17.32 -32.19 -38.92
C PRO A 8 -16.68 -31.70 -37.62
N ALA A 9 -16.97 -32.42 -36.54
CA ALA A 9 -16.32 -32.28 -35.24
C ALA A 9 -14.86 -32.74 -35.33
N ASN A 10 -13.98 -31.81 -35.67
CA ASN A 10 -12.53 -31.78 -35.40
C ASN A 10 -11.99 -30.52 -36.10
N LEU A 11 -11.92 -29.39 -35.39
CA LEU A 11 -10.85 -28.44 -35.70
C LEU A 11 -9.59 -29.05 -35.08
N ALA A 12 -8.65 -29.43 -35.92
CA ALA A 12 -7.32 -29.81 -35.46
C ALA A 12 -6.59 -28.55 -34.98
N ALA A 13 -5.73 -28.66 -33.98
CA ALA A 13 -4.86 -27.60 -33.43
C ALA A 13 -4.01 -26.83 -34.48
N ALA A 14 -4.03 -27.25 -35.75
CA ALA A 14 -3.34 -26.59 -36.85
C ALA A 14 -4.07 -25.33 -37.43
N ASP A 15 -5.36 -25.12 -37.13
CA ASP A 15 -6.11 -23.94 -37.63
C ASP A 15 -6.16 -22.76 -36.63
N SER A 16 -5.84 -22.99 -35.34
CA SER A 16 -5.88 -21.95 -34.31
C SER A 16 -4.74 -20.94 -34.40
N ASP A 17 -3.58 -21.30 -34.97
CA ASP A 17 -2.45 -20.38 -35.18
C ASP A 17 -2.73 -19.32 -36.26
N GLU A 18 -3.70 -19.60 -37.14
CA GLU A 18 -4.16 -18.69 -38.18
C GLU A 18 -5.36 -17.84 -37.76
N LEU A 19 -5.84 -17.99 -36.52
CA LEU A 19 -7.05 -17.35 -36.02
C LEU A 19 -6.77 -16.50 -34.77
N LEU A 20 -7.27 -15.26 -34.75
CA LEU A 20 -7.31 -14.42 -33.56
C LEU A 20 -8.77 -14.21 -33.16
N VAL A 21 -9.02 -13.72 -31.95
CA VAL A 21 -10.32 -13.11 -31.61
C VAL A 21 -10.17 -11.60 -31.52
N GLU A 22 -11.02 -10.88 -32.24
CA GLU A 22 -11.22 -9.44 -32.07
C GLU A 22 -12.31 -9.20 -31.02
N LEU A 23 -11.95 -8.57 -29.92
CA LEU A 23 -12.89 -7.93 -29.00
C LEU A 23 -13.04 -6.47 -29.43
N LYS A 24 -14.15 -6.13 -30.08
CA LYS A 24 -14.52 -4.74 -30.33
C LYS A 24 -15.07 -4.16 -29.05
N THR A 25 -14.38 -3.17 -28.49
CA THR A 25 -14.80 -2.48 -27.27
C THR A 25 -15.19 -1.04 -27.57
N THR A 26 -15.83 -0.38 -26.62
CA THR A 26 -16.11 1.05 -26.69
C THR A 26 -14.85 1.92 -26.71
N GLN A 27 -13.72 1.38 -26.27
CA GLN A 27 -12.41 2.05 -26.28
C GLN A 27 -11.51 1.60 -27.44
N GLY A 28 -12.01 0.84 -28.42
CA GLY A 28 -11.23 0.33 -29.55
C GLY A 28 -11.19 -1.20 -29.64
N SER A 29 -10.41 -1.74 -30.57
CA SER A 29 -10.30 -3.19 -30.79
C SER A 29 -9.13 -3.79 -30.02
N ILE A 30 -9.37 -4.92 -29.37
CA ILE A 30 -8.35 -5.79 -28.78
C ILE A 30 -8.27 -7.07 -29.62
N PHE A 31 -7.10 -7.41 -30.11
CA PHE A 31 -6.84 -8.65 -30.84
C PHE A 31 -6.06 -9.61 -29.95
N ILE A 32 -6.62 -10.79 -29.71
CA ILE A 32 -6.03 -11.85 -28.90
C ILE A 32 -5.48 -12.93 -29.82
N GLU A 33 -4.17 -13.15 -29.74
CA GLU A 33 -3.46 -14.31 -30.28
C GLU A 33 -3.45 -15.43 -29.23
N PHE A 34 -3.63 -16.69 -29.65
CA PHE A 34 -3.82 -17.82 -28.74
C PHE A 34 -2.56 -18.67 -28.55
N PHE A 35 -2.56 -19.47 -27.48
CA PHE A 35 -1.55 -20.50 -27.18
C PHE A 35 -2.19 -21.91 -27.17
N PRO A 36 -2.56 -22.44 -28.34
CA PRO A 36 -3.30 -23.72 -28.43
C PRO A 36 -2.50 -24.92 -27.94
N GLU A 37 -1.16 -24.87 -27.96
CA GLU A 37 -0.30 -25.93 -27.41
C GLU A 37 -0.28 -25.94 -25.88
N ASP A 38 -0.55 -24.80 -25.23
CA ASP A 38 -0.50 -24.65 -23.76
C ASP A 38 -1.87 -24.79 -23.09
N ALA A 39 -2.95 -24.44 -23.80
CA ALA A 39 -4.31 -24.46 -23.27
C ALA A 39 -5.37 -24.79 -24.36
N PRO A 40 -5.27 -25.96 -25.01
CA PRO A 40 -6.12 -26.29 -26.16
C PRO A 40 -7.62 -26.23 -25.85
N ASN A 41 -8.06 -26.73 -24.68
CA ASN A 41 -9.48 -26.76 -24.35
C ASN A 41 -10.03 -25.36 -24.02
N HIS A 42 -9.24 -24.51 -23.35
CA HIS A 42 -9.67 -23.14 -23.07
C HIS A 42 -9.62 -22.24 -24.31
N VAL A 43 -8.66 -22.45 -25.22
CA VAL A 43 -8.63 -21.77 -26.52
C VAL A 43 -9.88 -22.13 -27.33
N ASP A 44 -10.17 -23.43 -27.50
CA ASP A 44 -11.35 -23.91 -28.24
C ASP A 44 -12.65 -23.37 -27.63
N ASN A 45 -12.76 -23.41 -26.30
CA ASN A 45 -13.92 -22.89 -25.59
C ASN A 45 -14.07 -21.37 -25.79
N PHE A 46 -12.99 -20.61 -25.68
CA PHE A 46 -13.03 -19.16 -25.84
C PHE A 46 -13.47 -18.76 -27.26
N ILE A 47 -12.95 -19.45 -28.29
CA ILE A 47 -13.35 -19.26 -29.68
C ILE A 47 -14.83 -19.57 -29.88
N GLN A 48 -15.33 -20.72 -29.37
CA GLN A 48 -16.74 -21.09 -29.48
C GLN A 48 -17.67 -20.10 -28.77
N LEU A 49 -17.27 -19.59 -27.59
CA LEU A 49 -18.02 -18.55 -26.88
C LEU A 49 -18.04 -17.24 -27.69
N ALA A 50 -16.92 -16.85 -28.30
CA ALA A 50 -16.89 -15.68 -29.20
C ALA A 50 -17.79 -15.88 -30.44
N GLU A 51 -17.72 -17.02 -31.12
CA GLU A 51 -18.54 -17.35 -32.30
C GLU A 51 -20.04 -17.35 -32.00
N SER A 52 -20.43 -17.85 -30.83
CA SER A 52 -21.83 -17.84 -30.38
C SER A 52 -22.34 -16.45 -29.98
N GLY A 53 -21.44 -15.47 -29.87
CA GLY A 53 -21.76 -14.13 -29.41
C GLY A 53 -21.91 -14.00 -27.89
N PHE A 54 -21.43 -14.97 -27.11
CA PHE A 54 -21.55 -14.99 -25.64
C PHE A 54 -20.98 -13.72 -24.98
N TYR A 55 -19.86 -13.22 -25.50
CA TYR A 55 -19.20 -12.01 -24.97
C TYR A 55 -19.85 -10.70 -25.43
N ASN A 56 -20.79 -10.73 -26.39
CA ASN A 56 -21.38 -9.53 -26.95
C ASN A 56 -22.19 -8.78 -25.89
N GLY A 57 -21.83 -7.52 -25.66
CA GLY A 57 -22.44 -6.68 -24.65
C GLY A 57 -21.91 -6.89 -23.23
N THR A 58 -21.00 -7.84 -22.99
CA THR A 58 -20.36 -7.97 -21.66
C THR A 58 -19.49 -6.75 -21.35
N ILE A 59 -19.14 -6.53 -20.08
CA ILE A 59 -18.34 -5.39 -19.63
C ILE A 59 -17.06 -5.89 -18.97
N PHE A 60 -15.97 -5.14 -19.12
CA PHE A 60 -14.82 -5.25 -18.22
C PHE A 60 -15.23 -4.74 -16.83
N HIS A 61 -15.86 -5.60 -16.04
CA HIS A 61 -16.52 -5.25 -14.79
C HIS A 61 -15.55 -5.03 -13.63
N ARG A 62 -14.25 -5.29 -13.82
CA ARG A 62 -13.20 -4.94 -12.87
C ARG A 62 -11.99 -4.41 -13.62
N ILE A 63 -11.60 -3.18 -13.34
CA ILE A 63 -10.51 -2.44 -13.98
C ILE A 63 -9.57 -1.99 -12.88
N VAL A 64 -8.41 -2.65 -12.78
CA VAL A 64 -7.40 -2.37 -11.76
C VAL A 64 -6.14 -1.88 -12.45
N ASN A 65 -5.90 -0.58 -12.36
CA ASN A 65 -4.69 0.05 -12.89
C ASN A 65 -3.45 -0.56 -12.25
N ASN A 66 -2.41 -0.78 -13.08
CA ASN A 66 -1.20 -1.51 -12.75
C ASN A 66 -1.44 -2.95 -12.30
N TYR A 67 -2.53 -3.58 -12.76
CA TYR A 67 -2.73 -5.00 -12.52
C TYR A 67 -3.43 -5.68 -13.70
N LEU A 68 -4.75 -5.50 -13.86
CA LEU A 68 -5.54 -6.19 -14.88
C LEU A 68 -6.87 -5.53 -15.18
N ILE A 69 -7.42 -5.85 -16.35
CA ILE A 69 -8.85 -5.71 -16.66
C ILE A 69 -9.49 -7.10 -16.71
N HIS A 70 -10.69 -7.24 -16.16
CA HIS A 70 -11.41 -8.51 -16.01
C HIS A 70 -12.75 -8.45 -16.74
N GLY A 71 -12.98 -9.39 -17.65
CA GLY A 71 -14.17 -9.45 -18.51
C GLY A 71 -14.73 -10.87 -18.65
N GLY A 72 -15.75 -11.03 -19.49
CA GLY A 72 -16.32 -12.34 -19.81
C GLY A 72 -17.41 -12.87 -18.85
N ASP A 73 -17.94 -12.00 -17.98
CA ASP A 73 -19.07 -12.32 -17.10
C ASP A 73 -20.41 -12.05 -17.79
N PRO A 74 -21.25 -13.07 -18.07
CA PRO A 74 -22.55 -12.89 -18.71
C PRO A 74 -23.53 -12.03 -17.91
N ASN A 75 -23.38 -11.95 -16.58
CA ASN A 75 -24.26 -11.12 -15.73
C ASN A 75 -24.11 -9.62 -15.99
N THR A 76 -23.10 -9.22 -16.76
CA THR A 76 -22.85 -7.82 -17.12
C THR A 76 -23.69 -7.35 -18.32
N THR A 77 -24.25 -8.26 -19.13
CA THR A 77 -25.10 -7.93 -20.29
C THR A 77 -26.49 -7.42 -19.89
N GLY A 78 -26.91 -7.71 -18.67
CA GLY A 78 -28.16 -7.27 -18.05
C GLY A 78 -28.36 -8.00 -16.72
N GLY A 79 -28.82 -7.30 -15.69
CA GLY A 79 -28.95 -7.88 -14.34
C GLY A 79 -28.67 -6.88 -13.22
N ASN A 80 -28.68 -7.37 -11.98
CA ASN A 80 -28.26 -6.57 -10.83
C ASN A 80 -26.72 -6.42 -10.87
N ARG A 81 -26.21 -5.19 -10.70
CA ARG A 81 -24.76 -4.93 -10.61
C ARG A 81 -24.08 -5.74 -9.50
N ASP A 82 -24.82 -6.14 -8.46
CA ASP A 82 -24.30 -6.96 -7.36
C ASP A 82 -23.89 -8.38 -7.80
N THR A 83 -24.42 -8.88 -8.91
CA THR A 83 -24.10 -10.24 -9.40
C THR A 83 -22.90 -10.26 -10.35
N TRP A 84 -22.25 -9.11 -10.59
CA TRP A 84 -21.07 -9.03 -11.44
C TRP A 84 -19.86 -9.68 -10.76
N GLY A 85 -19.12 -10.49 -11.53
CA GLY A 85 -18.03 -11.36 -11.11
C GLY A 85 -18.46 -12.78 -10.74
N LEU A 86 -19.78 -13.06 -10.69
CA LEU A 86 -20.32 -14.36 -10.24
C LEU A 86 -20.80 -15.26 -11.39
N GLY A 87 -20.90 -14.75 -12.62
CA GLY A 87 -21.39 -15.53 -13.76
C GLY A 87 -20.31 -16.40 -14.41
N GLY A 88 -20.73 -17.26 -15.34
CA GLY A 88 -19.84 -18.13 -16.09
C GLY A 88 -20.61 -18.83 -17.20
N ALA A 89 -19.89 -19.50 -18.10
CA ALA A 89 -20.53 -20.46 -19.01
C ALA A 89 -20.90 -21.75 -18.26
N ASP A 90 -21.94 -22.45 -18.73
CA ASP A 90 -22.52 -23.64 -18.08
C ASP A 90 -21.61 -24.88 -18.10
N ASN A 91 -20.48 -24.83 -18.81
CA ASN A 91 -19.51 -25.91 -18.89
C ASN A 91 -18.41 -25.78 -17.83
N LYS A 92 -17.92 -26.92 -17.33
CA LYS A 92 -16.67 -27.01 -16.58
C LYS A 92 -15.54 -27.42 -17.51
N LEU A 93 -14.37 -26.84 -17.33
CA LEU A 93 -13.16 -27.19 -18.06
C LEU A 93 -12.12 -27.66 -17.05
N ASP A 94 -11.39 -28.73 -17.36
CA ASP A 94 -10.25 -29.12 -16.54
C ASP A 94 -9.16 -28.04 -16.67
N PRO A 95 -8.51 -27.62 -15.57
CA PRO A 95 -7.52 -26.55 -15.61
C PRO A 95 -6.31 -26.93 -16.48
N GLU A 96 -5.90 -26.00 -17.35
CA GLU A 96 -4.72 -26.12 -18.21
C GLU A 96 -3.63 -25.16 -17.73
N PHE A 97 -3.30 -25.23 -16.43
CA PHE A 97 -2.24 -24.42 -15.86
C PHE A 97 -0.92 -24.70 -16.55
N ASN A 98 -0.25 -23.65 -17.00
CA ASN A 98 0.94 -23.78 -17.85
C ASN A 98 2.08 -22.87 -17.38
N THR A 99 3.19 -22.95 -18.10
CA THR A 99 4.47 -22.35 -17.71
C THR A 99 4.62 -20.91 -18.13
N ILE A 100 3.68 -20.37 -18.91
CA ILE A 100 3.76 -19.01 -19.42
C ILE A 100 3.71 -18.02 -18.25
N LYS A 101 4.64 -17.06 -18.27
CA LYS A 101 4.71 -15.98 -17.32
C LYS A 101 3.59 -14.98 -17.60
N HIS A 102 2.96 -14.52 -16.53
CA HIS A 102 1.96 -13.47 -16.52
C HIS A 102 2.63 -12.11 -16.72
N GLN A 103 2.95 -11.76 -17.97
CA GLN A 103 3.50 -10.46 -18.36
C GLN A 103 2.41 -9.52 -18.87
N ARG A 104 2.68 -8.22 -18.94
CA ARG A 104 1.76 -7.25 -19.56
C ARG A 104 1.26 -7.75 -20.93
N GLY A 105 -0.05 -7.68 -21.13
CA GLY A 105 -0.74 -8.12 -22.36
C GLY A 105 -1.03 -9.62 -22.42
N ILE A 106 -0.64 -10.42 -21.44
CA ILE A 106 -1.05 -11.82 -21.34
C ILE A 106 -2.54 -11.91 -20.96
N VAL A 107 -3.24 -12.84 -21.60
CA VAL A 107 -4.65 -13.15 -21.37
C VAL A 107 -4.77 -14.52 -20.70
N SER A 108 -5.46 -14.55 -19.56
CA SER A 108 -5.61 -15.75 -18.75
C SER A 108 -7.04 -15.91 -18.23
N MET A 109 -7.46 -17.15 -18.02
CA MET A 109 -8.79 -17.46 -17.55
C MET A 109 -8.93 -17.14 -16.06
N ALA A 110 -10.01 -16.44 -15.71
CA ALA A 110 -10.36 -16.22 -14.33
C ALA A 110 -11.08 -17.42 -13.75
N ARG A 111 -10.87 -17.67 -12.46
CA ARG A 111 -11.49 -18.80 -11.75
C ARG A 111 -11.82 -18.43 -10.31
N THR A 112 -12.75 -19.18 -9.75
CA THR A 112 -12.97 -19.25 -8.31
C THR A 112 -11.92 -20.14 -7.64
N ALA A 113 -12.15 -20.51 -6.38
CA ALA A 113 -11.34 -21.53 -5.71
C ALA A 113 -11.41 -22.91 -6.38
N ASP A 114 -12.49 -23.22 -7.13
CA ASP A 114 -12.58 -24.43 -7.96
C ASP A 114 -11.69 -24.26 -9.21
N PRO A 115 -10.60 -25.04 -9.36
CA PRO A 115 -9.73 -24.97 -10.54
C PRO A 115 -10.48 -25.17 -11.87
N GLY A 116 -11.58 -25.93 -11.85
CA GLY A 116 -12.38 -26.20 -13.06
C GLY A 116 -13.49 -25.19 -13.34
N SER A 117 -13.55 -24.08 -12.58
CA SER A 117 -14.55 -23.01 -12.77
C SER A 117 -14.18 -21.99 -13.85
N ALA A 118 -13.03 -22.16 -14.51
CA ALA A 118 -12.48 -21.27 -15.52
C ALA A 118 -13.20 -21.37 -16.87
N SER A 119 -14.49 -21.03 -16.93
CA SER A 119 -15.33 -21.35 -18.11
C SER A 119 -15.53 -20.20 -19.11
N SER A 120 -15.65 -18.94 -18.67
CA SER A 120 -15.88 -17.81 -19.59
C SER A 120 -15.23 -16.50 -19.16
N GLN A 121 -15.02 -16.29 -17.86
CA GLN A 121 -14.38 -15.07 -17.39
C GLN A 121 -12.86 -15.14 -17.65
N PHE A 122 -12.28 -14.00 -18.03
CA PHE A 122 -10.86 -13.87 -18.35
C PHE A 122 -10.33 -12.51 -17.92
N PHE A 123 -9.03 -12.40 -17.72
CA PHE A 123 -8.36 -11.14 -17.46
C PHE A 123 -7.21 -10.89 -18.43
N ILE A 124 -6.93 -9.61 -18.70
CA ILE A 124 -5.81 -9.12 -19.49
C ILE A 124 -4.91 -8.31 -18.57
N LEU A 125 -3.62 -8.64 -18.53
CA LEU A 125 -2.66 -7.99 -17.63
C LEU A 125 -2.21 -6.62 -18.14
N ASP A 126 -2.21 -5.66 -17.23
CA ASP A 126 -1.64 -4.33 -17.42
C ASP A 126 -0.15 -4.30 -17.02
N THR A 127 0.27 -5.12 -16.05
CA THR A 127 1.67 -5.24 -15.64
C THR A 127 2.07 -6.70 -15.42
N ASP A 128 3.38 -6.94 -15.26
CA ASP A 128 3.91 -8.26 -14.94
C ASP A 128 3.42 -8.70 -13.54
N ALA A 129 2.77 -9.86 -13.48
CA ALA A 129 2.16 -10.43 -12.28
C ALA A 129 2.72 -11.84 -12.01
N PRO A 130 4.02 -11.98 -11.66
CA PRO A 130 4.68 -13.28 -11.55
C PRO A 130 4.08 -14.21 -10.48
N PHE A 131 3.35 -13.66 -9.51
CA PHE A 131 2.63 -14.42 -8.48
C PHE A 131 1.42 -15.21 -9.02
N LEU A 132 1.01 -14.99 -10.27
CA LEU A 132 -0.05 -15.77 -10.93
C LEU A 132 0.52 -16.98 -11.72
N ASN A 133 1.84 -17.03 -11.92
CA ASN A 133 2.49 -18.07 -12.72
C ASN A 133 2.18 -19.47 -12.17
N GLY A 134 1.83 -20.39 -13.08
CA GLY A 134 1.51 -21.77 -12.74
C GLY A 134 0.20 -21.99 -11.97
N GLN A 135 -0.59 -20.93 -11.72
CA GLN A 135 -1.83 -21.00 -10.94
C GLN A 135 -3.12 -20.72 -11.74
N TYR A 136 -2.95 -20.26 -12.98
CA TYR A 136 -4.02 -19.89 -13.90
C TYR A 136 -3.70 -20.41 -15.31
N THR A 137 -4.75 -20.70 -16.07
CA THR A 137 -4.63 -21.12 -17.48
C THR A 137 -4.34 -19.89 -18.32
N VAL A 138 -3.11 -19.72 -18.79
CA VAL A 138 -2.78 -18.69 -19.79
C VAL A 138 -3.13 -19.23 -21.17
N PHE A 139 -4.01 -18.57 -21.91
CA PHE A 139 -4.50 -19.08 -23.20
C PHE A 139 -4.24 -18.14 -24.37
N GLY A 140 -3.77 -16.91 -24.12
CA GLY A 140 -3.42 -15.99 -25.20
C GLY A 140 -2.67 -14.74 -24.75
N ARG A 141 -2.45 -13.83 -25.70
CA ARG A 141 -1.82 -12.53 -25.52
C ARG A 141 -2.35 -11.48 -26.48
N LEU A 142 -2.14 -10.20 -26.19
CA LEU A 142 -2.42 -9.10 -27.10
C LEU A 142 -1.49 -9.12 -28.31
N ALA A 143 -2.06 -8.95 -29.50
CA ALA A 143 -1.36 -9.18 -30.76
C ALA A 143 -0.95 -7.91 -31.53
N THR A 144 -1.49 -6.74 -31.20
CA THR A 144 -1.23 -5.48 -31.94
C THR A 144 -0.94 -4.30 -31.01
N GLU A 145 -0.20 -3.29 -31.48
CA GLU A 145 -0.02 -2.03 -30.72
C GLU A 145 -1.37 -1.37 -30.35
N GLU A 146 -2.34 -1.46 -31.26
CA GLU A 146 -3.69 -0.92 -31.01
C GLU A 146 -4.41 -1.66 -29.88
N SER A 147 -4.12 -2.96 -29.70
CA SER A 147 -4.66 -3.74 -28.57
C SER A 147 -4.11 -3.20 -27.24
N PHE A 148 -2.81 -2.89 -27.17
CA PHE A 148 -2.19 -2.29 -25.99
C PHE A 148 -2.71 -0.87 -25.73
N LYS A 149 -2.85 -0.04 -26.77
CA LYS A 149 -3.45 1.30 -26.63
C LYS A 149 -4.92 1.23 -26.19
N THR A 150 -5.66 0.24 -26.66
CA THR A 150 -7.03 0.00 -26.23
C THR A 150 -7.08 -0.46 -24.78
N LEU A 151 -6.18 -1.35 -24.35
CA LEU A 151 -6.00 -1.71 -22.93
C LEU A 151 -5.77 -0.44 -22.07
N ASP A 152 -4.84 0.44 -22.48
CA ASP A 152 -4.57 1.72 -21.79
C ASP A 152 -5.81 2.61 -21.71
N ARG A 153 -6.60 2.70 -22.78
CA ARG A 153 -7.84 3.49 -22.78
C ARG A 153 -8.91 2.90 -21.86
N ILE A 154 -9.02 1.57 -21.76
CA ILE A 154 -9.94 0.92 -20.82
C ILE A 154 -9.50 1.16 -19.37
N LEU A 155 -8.20 1.11 -19.09
CA LEU A 155 -7.64 1.41 -17.76
C LEU A 155 -7.83 2.88 -17.35
N ALA A 156 -7.90 3.78 -18.33
CA ALA A 156 -8.18 5.20 -18.11
C ALA A 156 -9.67 5.52 -17.87
N VAL A 157 -10.58 4.54 -18.02
CA VAL A 157 -12.02 4.73 -17.74
C VAL A 157 -12.23 5.09 -16.27
N SER A 158 -13.13 6.03 -16.02
CA SER A 158 -13.46 6.43 -14.64
C SER A 158 -14.08 5.25 -13.90
N ILE A 159 -13.48 4.87 -12.78
CA ILE A 159 -14.01 3.82 -11.89
C ILE A 159 -14.85 4.42 -10.77
N SER A 160 -15.85 3.69 -10.29
CA SER A 160 -16.68 4.13 -9.17
C SER A 160 -15.83 4.24 -7.90
N VAL A 161 -15.65 5.47 -7.39
CA VAL A 161 -14.99 5.75 -6.11
C VAL A 161 -15.89 5.48 -4.89
N VAL A 162 -17.20 5.29 -5.13
CA VAL A 162 -18.23 5.02 -4.11
C VAL A 162 -18.54 3.53 -3.96
N GLU A 163 -18.21 2.72 -4.97
CA GLU A 163 -18.35 1.27 -4.94
C GLU A 163 -16.98 0.62 -5.13
N TRP A 164 -16.38 0.22 -4.01
CA TRP A 164 -15.05 -0.38 -3.76
C TRP A 164 -14.66 -1.65 -4.56
N SER A 165 -15.17 -1.80 -5.77
CA SER A 165 -15.18 -3.00 -6.60
C SER A 165 -14.29 -2.88 -7.84
N ALA A 166 -13.61 -1.74 -8.00
CA ALA A 166 -12.88 -1.38 -9.21
C ALA A 166 -13.74 -1.49 -10.50
N ARG A 167 -15.06 -1.26 -10.35
CA ARG A 167 -16.02 -1.27 -11.46
C ARG A 167 -15.95 0.05 -12.23
N PRO A 168 -16.16 0.03 -13.57
CA PRO A 168 -16.36 1.25 -14.32
C PRO A 168 -17.57 2.03 -13.78
N PHE A 169 -17.42 3.33 -13.60
CA PHE A 169 -18.48 4.23 -13.13
C PHE A 169 -19.64 4.25 -14.14
N ASP A 170 -19.31 4.49 -15.40
CA ASP A 170 -20.18 4.25 -16.54
C ASP A 170 -19.81 2.90 -17.20
N PRO A 171 -20.64 1.86 -17.07
CA PRO A 171 -20.35 0.56 -17.66
C PRO A 171 -20.28 0.58 -19.19
N ASP A 172 -20.89 1.58 -19.84
CA ASP A 172 -20.80 1.73 -21.29
C ASP A 172 -19.40 2.17 -21.72
N GLU A 173 -18.60 2.80 -20.84
CA GLU A 173 -17.21 3.17 -21.18
C GLU A 173 -16.26 1.97 -21.28
N ALA A 174 -16.62 0.80 -20.72
CA ALA A 174 -15.78 -0.40 -20.69
C ALA A 174 -16.46 -1.65 -21.30
N ARG A 175 -17.35 -1.45 -22.26
CA ARG A 175 -18.18 -2.51 -22.84
C ARG A 175 -17.49 -3.22 -24.01
N ILE A 176 -17.60 -4.54 -24.05
CA ILE A 176 -17.32 -5.37 -25.22
C ILE A 176 -18.55 -5.32 -26.12
N ILE A 177 -18.47 -4.58 -27.23
CA ILE A 177 -19.54 -4.44 -28.22
C ILE A 177 -19.78 -5.79 -28.92
N SER A 178 -18.70 -6.44 -29.33
CA SER A 178 -18.75 -7.77 -29.94
C SER A 178 -17.43 -8.51 -29.80
N ALA A 179 -17.46 -9.83 -29.71
CA ALA A 179 -16.31 -10.71 -29.89
C ALA A 179 -16.52 -11.58 -31.12
N ALA A 180 -15.50 -11.72 -31.97
CA ALA A 180 -15.57 -12.64 -33.12
C ALA A 180 -14.18 -13.15 -33.50
N PRO A 181 -14.06 -14.41 -33.95
CA PRO A 181 -12.83 -14.87 -34.57
C PRO A 181 -12.56 -14.14 -35.89
N VAL A 182 -11.30 -13.85 -36.15
CA VAL A 182 -10.82 -13.18 -37.36
C VAL A 182 -9.57 -13.90 -37.91
N PRO A 183 -9.44 -14.10 -39.22
CA PRO A 183 -8.22 -14.65 -39.80
C PRO A 183 -7.02 -13.73 -39.52
N ARG A 184 -5.89 -14.29 -39.10
CA ARG A 184 -4.64 -13.56 -38.83
C ARG A 184 -4.20 -12.71 -40.02
N SER A 185 -4.43 -13.19 -41.24
CA SER A 185 -4.09 -12.49 -42.49
C SER A 185 -4.91 -11.21 -42.71
N GLU A 186 -6.05 -11.06 -42.03
CA GLU A 186 -6.91 -9.88 -42.10
C GLU A 186 -6.58 -8.84 -41.02
N VAL A 187 -5.75 -9.18 -40.03
CA VAL A 187 -5.35 -8.28 -38.95
C VAL A 187 -4.10 -7.48 -39.33
N SER A 188 -4.24 -6.17 -39.47
CA SER A 188 -3.12 -5.26 -39.71
C SER A 188 -2.40 -4.87 -38.40
N GLY A 189 -1.08 -4.68 -38.44
CA GLY A 189 -0.32 -4.18 -37.30
C GLY A 189 -0.03 -5.24 -36.23
N LEU A 190 0.03 -6.51 -36.63
CA LEU A 190 0.50 -7.60 -35.77
C LEU A 190 1.94 -7.33 -35.33
N LEU A 191 2.18 -7.48 -34.03
CA LEU A 191 3.50 -7.37 -33.43
C LEU A 191 4.29 -8.66 -33.69
N ASP A 192 5.59 -8.50 -34.00
CA ASP A 192 6.54 -9.60 -34.04
C ASP A 192 7.04 -9.89 -32.62
N LEU A 193 6.24 -10.65 -31.86
CA LEU A 193 6.49 -10.96 -30.46
C LEU A 193 7.22 -12.31 -30.33
N PRO A 194 8.29 -12.40 -29.50
CA PRO A 194 8.97 -13.67 -29.25
C PRO A 194 8.02 -14.66 -28.55
N GLU A 195 8.41 -15.94 -28.48
CA GLU A 195 7.72 -16.93 -27.63
C GLU A 195 7.49 -16.36 -26.22
N PRO A 196 6.31 -16.61 -25.62
CA PRO A 196 6.02 -16.09 -24.29
C PRO A 196 7.06 -16.59 -23.28
N ALA A 197 7.52 -15.70 -22.39
CA ALA A 197 8.49 -16.08 -21.38
C ALA A 197 7.91 -17.18 -20.46
N ARG A 198 8.71 -18.18 -20.10
CA ARG A 198 8.26 -19.33 -19.30
C ARG A 198 8.97 -19.43 -17.95
N THR A 199 8.29 -20.01 -16.97
CA THR A 199 8.84 -20.29 -15.63
C THR A 199 9.77 -21.51 -15.68
N PRO A 200 11.03 -21.41 -15.19
CA PRO A 200 12.02 -22.49 -15.30
C PRO A 200 11.66 -23.78 -14.54
N GLU A 201 10.83 -23.70 -13.49
CA GLU A 201 10.60 -24.81 -12.56
C GLU A 201 9.77 -25.98 -13.13
N ILE A 202 9.13 -25.80 -14.29
CA ILE A 202 8.37 -26.87 -14.97
C ILE A 202 9.06 -27.33 -16.27
N VAL A 203 10.02 -26.57 -16.80
CA VAL A 203 10.79 -26.93 -18.00
C VAL A 203 11.65 -28.19 -17.77
N ASN A 204 12.01 -28.48 -16.51
CA ASN A 204 12.79 -29.66 -16.13
C ASN A 204 11.99 -30.98 -16.10
N LEU A 205 10.66 -30.95 -16.17
CA LEU A 205 9.83 -32.17 -16.22
C LEU A 205 9.48 -32.60 -17.66
N LEU A 206 9.68 -31.74 -18.66
CA LEU A 206 9.34 -32.02 -20.07
C LEU A 206 10.57 -32.25 -20.96
N ASN A 207 11.77 -31.82 -20.54
CA ASN A 207 12.97 -31.85 -21.38
C ASN A 207 14.01 -32.90 -20.98
N SER A 208 13.60 -34.06 -20.43
CA SER A 208 14.49 -35.22 -20.34
C SER A 208 14.62 -35.95 -21.68
N THR A 209 15.04 -35.25 -22.73
CA THR A 209 15.75 -35.83 -23.88
C THR A 209 16.46 -34.74 -24.68
N GLN A 210 17.78 -34.92 -24.84
CA GLN A 210 18.70 -34.23 -25.76
C GLN A 210 19.30 -32.87 -25.33
N ALA A 211 20.43 -32.99 -24.64
CA ALA A 211 21.75 -32.46 -24.98
C ALA A 211 21.93 -30.97 -25.39
N ALA A 212 22.70 -30.30 -24.51
CA ALA A 212 23.91 -29.51 -24.77
C ALA A 212 23.82 -28.07 -25.34
N ASP A 213 24.48 -27.18 -24.58
CA ASP A 213 25.10 -25.89 -24.91
C ASP A 213 24.25 -24.75 -25.46
N ALA A 214 24.04 -23.71 -24.62
CA ALA A 214 24.24 -22.31 -25.00
C ALA A 214 24.48 -21.44 -23.76
N GLN A 215 25.41 -20.52 -23.89
CA GLN A 215 26.03 -19.72 -22.83
C GLN A 215 25.10 -18.67 -22.22
N LEU A 216 25.26 -18.47 -20.90
CA LEU A 216 24.63 -17.44 -20.08
C LEU A 216 24.90 -16.02 -20.61
N GLN A 217 23.83 -15.29 -20.95
CA GLN A 217 23.84 -13.82 -20.87
C GLN A 217 23.36 -13.41 -19.48
N VAL A 218 24.22 -12.68 -18.78
CA VAL A 218 23.99 -12.12 -17.45
C VAL A 218 22.91 -11.04 -17.55
N PRO A 219 21.86 -11.03 -16.69
CA PRO A 219 20.91 -9.92 -16.64
C PRO A 219 21.64 -8.63 -16.24
N ILE A 220 21.36 -7.55 -16.95
CA ILE A 220 21.82 -6.20 -16.59
C ILE A 220 21.21 -5.88 -15.21
N PRO A 221 22.03 -5.55 -14.19
CA PRO A 221 21.49 -5.11 -12.90
C PRO A 221 20.71 -3.82 -13.11
N LEU A 222 19.46 -3.77 -12.65
CA LEU A 222 18.80 -2.49 -12.42
C LEU A 222 19.65 -1.67 -11.43
N PRO A 223 19.75 -0.34 -11.57
CA PRO A 223 20.47 0.48 -10.61
C PRO A 223 19.91 0.21 -9.22
N VAL A 224 20.76 -0.25 -8.30
CA VAL A 224 20.41 -0.29 -6.88
C VAL A 224 20.36 1.16 -6.44
N GLU A 225 19.16 1.75 -6.38
CA GLU A 225 18.99 3.06 -5.76
C GLU A 225 19.50 2.99 -4.32
N SER A 226 20.34 3.96 -3.95
CA SER A 226 20.82 4.09 -2.58
C SER A 226 19.63 4.35 -1.65
N PRO A 227 19.64 3.81 -0.42
CA PRO A 227 18.57 4.05 0.55
C PRO A 227 18.35 5.56 0.75
N PRO A 228 17.10 6.06 0.67
CA PRO A 228 16.82 7.48 0.87
C PRO A 228 17.29 7.94 2.26
N ALA A 229 18.08 9.00 2.28
CA ALA A 229 18.60 9.62 3.49
C ALA A 229 17.72 10.80 3.91
N TYR A 230 17.51 10.94 5.21
CA TYR A 230 16.81 12.05 5.85
C TYR A 230 17.68 12.68 6.94
N PRO A 231 18.72 13.44 6.56
CA PRO A 231 19.65 14.02 7.55
C PRO A 231 19.05 14.98 8.55
N GLY A 232 17.92 15.64 8.24
CA GLY A 232 17.16 16.44 9.21
C GLY A 232 16.68 15.62 10.42
N PHE A 233 16.52 14.32 10.25
CA PHE A 233 16.15 13.38 11.31
C PHE A 233 17.32 12.47 11.74
N GLY A 234 18.51 12.66 11.17
CA GLY A 234 19.69 11.85 11.46
C GLY A 234 19.62 10.40 10.97
N VAL A 235 18.67 10.07 10.09
CA VAL A 235 18.40 8.68 9.66
C VAL A 235 18.40 8.51 8.15
N ARG A 236 18.47 7.27 7.69
CA ARG A 236 18.08 6.83 6.35
C ARG A 236 17.12 5.65 6.46
N VAL A 237 16.40 5.36 5.39
CA VAL A 237 15.41 4.30 5.37
C VAL A 237 15.80 3.23 4.35
N GLU A 238 15.97 2.00 4.83
CA GLU A 238 16.40 0.84 4.04
C GLU A 238 15.21 -0.08 3.77
N THR A 239 15.11 -0.62 2.55
CA THR A 239 14.12 -1.66 2.23
C THR A 239 14.64 -3.02 2.67
N VAL A 240 13.92 -3.68 3.58
CA VAL A 240 14.22 -5.02 4.12
C VAL A 240 13.59 -6.10 3.25
N ALA A 241 12.32 -5.90 2.88
CA ALA A 241 11.57 -6.77 1.98
C ALA A 241 10.64 -5.94 1.10
N GLN A 242 10.24 -6.49 -0.04
CA GLN A 242 9.43 -5.81 -1.06
C GLN A 242 8.52 -6.80 -1.79
N ASN A 243 7.60 -6.31 -2.63
CA ASN A 243 6.56 -7.08 -3.32
C ASN A 243 5.60 -7.83 -2.37
N LEU A 244 5.32 -7.23 -1.21
CA LEU A 244 4.32 -7.72 -0.27
C LEU A 244 2.92 -7.27 -0.67
N LEU A 245 1.89 -8.04 -0.34
CA LEU A 245 0.50 -7.75 -0.70
C LEU A 245 -0.27 -7.18 0.51
N VAL A 246 -0.18 -5.87 0.73
CA VAL A 246 -0.81 -5.19 1.88
C VAL A 246 -0.38 -5.85 3.20
N PRO A 247 0.93 -5.79 3.54
CA PRO A 247 1.41 -6.28 4.82
C PRO A 247 0.71 -5.48 5.93
N TRP A 248 0.05 -6.19 6.84
CA TRP A 248 -0.90 -5.62 7.80
C TRP A 248 -0.30 -5.45 9.19
N SER A 249 0.36 -6.48 9.70
CA SER A 249 1.04 -6.46 10.99
C SER A 249 2.36 -7.21 10.91
N ILE A 250 3.34 -6.73 11.67
CA ILE A 250 4.63 -7.38 11.89
C ILE A 250 4.77 -7.73 13.38
N ASP A 251 5.42 -8.84 13.68
CA ASP A 251 5.92 -9.14 15.02
C ASP A 251 7.16 -10.06 14.96
N TRP A 252 7.96 -10.11 16.02
CA TRP A 252 9.30 -10.69 15.98
C TRP A 252 9.43 -11.98 16.77
N LEU A 253 10.11 -12.95 16.17
CA LEU A 253 10.57 -14.15 16.87
C LEU A 253 11.85 -13.84 17.66
N PRO A 254 12.14 -14.59 18.73
CA PRO A 254 13.36 -14.42 19.54
C PRO A 254 14.68 -14.53 18.74
N ASP A 255 14.67 -15.21 17.59
CA ASP A 255 15.84 -15.36 16.71
C ASP A 255 16.08 -14.17 15.76
N GLY A 256 15.21 -13.15 15.82
CA GLY A 256 15.25 -11.97 14.96
C GLY A 256 14.50 -12.12 13.64
N SER A 257 13.85 -13.25 13.38
CA SER A 257 12.97 -13.41 12.22
C SER A 257 11.66 -12.65 12.43
N ALA A 258 11.15 -12.01 11.39
CA ALA A 258 9.85 -11.33 11.42
C ALA A 258 8.73 -12.27 10.95
N LEU A 259 7.59 -12.23 11.62
CA LEU A 259 6.31 -12.70 11.12
C LEU A 259 5.51 -11.53 10.59
N VAL A 260 4.95 -11.68 9.39
CA VAL A 260 4.21 -10.61 8.72
C VAL A 260 2.92 -11.17 8.16
N THR A 261 1.80 -10.57 8.52
CA THR A 261 0.51 -10.87 7.91
C THR A 261 0.32 -10.04 6.66
N GLU A 262 -0.26 -10.62 5.62
CA GLU A 262 -0.74 -9.89 4.44
C GLU A 262 -2.26 -9.99 4.39
N ARG A 263 -2.93 -8.85 4.25
CA ARG A 263 -4.39 -8.72 4.41
C ARG A 263 -5.19 -9.76 3.65
N PHE A 264 -4.73 -10.18 2.47
CA PHE A 264 -5.43 -11.15 1.63
C PHE A 264 -5.34 -12.61 2.11
N GLY A 265 -4.71 -12.88 3.25
CA GLY A 265 -4.81 -14.18 3.92
C GLY A 265 -3.50 -14.86 4.24
N LEU A 266 -2.36 -14.25 3.94
CA LEU A 266 -1.07 -14.90 4.10
C LEU A 266 -0.46 -14.56 5.47
N LEU A 267 0.17 -15.55 6.09
CA LEU A 267 1.22 -15.34 7.08
C LEU A 267 2.55 -15.65 6.41
N LYS A 268 3.47 -14.69 6.45
CA LYS A 268 4.83 -14.81 5.92
C LYS A 268 5.84 -14.73 7.05
N MET A 269 6.99 -15.36 6.83
CA MET A 269 8.17 -15.22 7.68
C MET A 269 9.31 -14.65 6.86
N ILE A 270 10.01 -13.66 7.41
CA ILE A 270 11.26 -13.15 6.87
C ILE A 270 12.34 -13.55 7.86
N ARG A 271 13.22 -14.46 7.41
CA ARG A 271 14.29 -14.94 8.29
C ARG A 271 15.31 -13.84 8.48
N ASN A 272 15.87 -13.76 9.69
CA ASN A 272 16.93 -12.81 10.00
C ASN A 272 18.07 -12.88 8.95
N GLY A 273 18.48 -11.72 8.44
CA GLY A 273 19.50 -11.60 7.40
C GLY A 273 19.07 -11.99 5.98
N THR A 274 17.79 -12.27 5.75
CA THR A 274 17.23 -12.56 4.41
C THR A 274 16.17 -11.53 4.04
N SER A 275 16.07 -11.21 2.74
CA SER A 275 15.04 -10.31 2.21
C SER A 275 13.83 -11.04 1.63
N ASP A 276 13.90 -12.37 1.51
CA ASP A 276 12.91 -13.18 0.81
C ASP A 276 11.89 -13.78 1.79
N PRO A 277 10.63 -13.30 1.78
CA PRO A 277 9.60 -13.83 2.66
C PRO A 277 9.17 -15.24 2.25
N VAL A 278 8.97 -16.13 3.24
CA VAL A 278 8.44 -17.48 3.06
C VAL A 278 7.01 -17.54 3.58
N SER A 279 6.06 -17.99 2.76
CA SER A 279 4.68 -18.20 3.18
C SER A 279 4.55 -19.41 4.10
N LEU A 280 3.96 -19.19 5.28
CA LEU A 280 3.70 -20.24 6.29
C LEU A 280 2.26 -20.74 6.26
N LEU A 281 1.31 -19.85 5.96
CA LEU A 281 -0.13 -20.13 6.01
C LEU A 281 -0.84 -19.29 4.94
N LEU A 282 -1.89 -19.86 4.33
CA LEU A 282 -2.81 -19.16 3.44
C LEU A 282 -4.26 -19.40 3.89
N ARG A 283 -4.98 -18.32 4.14
CA ARG A 283 -6.41 -18.28 4.44
C ARG A 283 -7.07 -17.13 3.69
N PRO A 284 -7.47 -17.36 2.43
CA PRO A 284 -7.95 -16.29 1.57
C PRO A 284 -9.13 -15.55 2.21
N SER A 285 -9.12 -14.22 2.11
CA SER A 285 -10.23 -13.37 2.51
C SER A 285 -10.64 -12.48 1.35
N THR A 286 -11.95 -12.32 1.18
CA THR A 286 -12.56 -11.39 0.21
C THR A 286 -13.07 -10.11 0.88
N SER A 287 -12.86 -9.94 2.19
CA SER A 287 -13.26 -8.73 2.91
C SER A 287 -12.32 -7.56 2.55
N LEU A 288 -12.89 -6.37 2.32
CA LEU A 288 -12.14 -5.20 1.83
C LEU A 288 -11.33 -4.52 2.93
N GLY A 289 -11.93 -4.32 4.11
CA GLY A 289 -11.30 -3.78 5.32
C GLY A 289 -11.06 -4.83 6.40
N GLY A 290 -11.47 -6.09 6.16
CA GLY A 290 -11.07 -7.26 6.93
C GLY A 290 -9.95 -8.03 6.23
N GLY A 291 -9.66 -9.24 6.70
CA GLY A 291 -8.56 -10.05 6.17
C GLY A 291 -7.74 -10.75 7.24
N MET A 292 -6.52 -11.15 6.90
CA MET A 292 -5.49 -11.49 7.89
C MET A 292 -4.92 -10.18 8.45
N LEU A 293 -5.23 -9.88 9.72
CA LEU A 293 -4.93 -8.59 10.34
C LEU A 293 -3.78 -8.76 11.34
N GLY A 294 -3.99 -8.59 12.64
CA GLY A 294 -2.92 -8.61 13.63
C GLY A 294 -2.24 -9.97 13.78
N VAL A 295 -0.93 -9.94 14.04
CA VAL A 295 -0.13 -11.06 14.53
C VAL A 295 0.50 -10.68 15.87
N ALA A 296 0.62 -11.65 16.77
CA ALA A 296 1.38 -11.51 18.01
C ALA A 296 2.13 -12.81 18.33
N VAL A 297 3.40 -12.71 18.68
CA VAL A 297 4.26 -13.77 19.17
C VAL A 297 4.12 -13.84 20.68
N ASP A 298 3.94 -15.05 21.22
CA ASP A 298 3.83 -15.25 22.65
C ASP A 298 5.14 -14.83 23.35
N PRO A 299 5.12 -14.05 24.45
CA PRO A 299 6.33 -13.71 25.20
C PRO A 299 7.12 -14.94 25.69
N ASN A 300 6.46 -16.10 25.81
CA ASN A 300 7.09 -17.38 26.15
C ASN A 300 7.33 -18.27 24.92
N PHE A 301 7.49 -17.68 23.72
CA PHE A 301 7.65 -18.40 22.46
C PHE A 301 8.76 -19.46 22.50
N GLU A 302 9.89 -19.17 23.16
CA GLU A 302 11.00 -20.13 23.28
C GLU A 302 10.59 -21.45 23.97
N GLU A 303 9.57 -21.40 24.83
CA GLU A 303 9.06 -22.57 25.56
C GLU A 303 7.88 -23.22 24.83
N ASN A 304 6.96 -22.43 24.28
CA ASN A 304 5.67 -22.91 23.80
C ASN A 304 5.49 -22.86 22.27
N ASN A 305 6.32 -22.08 21.58
CA ASN A 305 6.27 -21.80 20.14
C ASN A 305 4.91 -21.25 19.67
N TYR A 306 4.21 -20.49 20.51
CA TYR A 306 2.87 -19.99 20.19
C TYR A 306 2.88 -18.65 19.46
N ILE A 307 2.05 -18.58 18.43
CA ILE A 307 1.73 -17.35 17.71
C ILE A 307 0.23 -17.19 17.63
N TYR A 308 -0.21 -15.94 17.59
CA TYR A 308 -1.61 -15.55 17.58
C TYR A 308 -1.90 -14.76 16.32
N LEU A 309 -3.05 -15.02 15.70
CA LEU A 309 -3.53 -14.32 14.51
C LEU A 309 -4.96 -13.84 14.74
N TYR A 310 -5.22 -12.60 14.34
CA TYR A 310 -6.56 -12.04 14.25
C TYR A 310 -6.97 -11.94 12.78
N TYR A 311 -8.12 -12.50 12.42
CA TYR A 311 -8.62 -12.36 11.05
C TYR A 311 -10.13 -12.41 10.92
N THR A 312 -10.60 -11.82 9.82
CA THR A 312 -12.00 -11.84 9.39
C THR A 312 -12.30 -13.11 8.60
N TYR A 313 -13.46 -13.73 8.84
CA TYR A 313 -13.92 -14.93 8.15
C TYR A 313 -15.42 -14.88 7.88
N ASN A 314 -15.88 -15.70 6.94
CA ASN A 314 -17.30 -15.89 6.64
C ASN A 314 -17.87 -17.02 7.50
N ASP A 315 -19.01 -16.77 8.12
CA ASP A 315 -19.88 -17.78 8.73
C ASP A 315 -21.27 -17.70 8.07
N GLY A 316 -21.46 -18.49 7.02
CA GLY A 316 -22.57 -18.28 6.09
C GLY A 316 -22.45 -16.91 5.41
N ASP A 317 -23.50 -16.10 5.51
CA ASP A 317 -23.56 -14.73 4.96
C ASP A 317 -22.98 -13.67 5.91
N ALA A 318 -22.64 -14.04 7.15
CA ALA A 318 -22.11 -13.12 8.14
C ALA A 318 -20.59 -13.02 8.05
N LEU A 319 -20.07 -11.79 8.12
CA LEU A 319 -18.66 -11.52 8.36
C LEU A 319 -18.42 -11.43 9.87
N LEU A 320 -17.44 -12.19 10.35
CA LEU A 320 -17.05 -12.22 11.75
C LEU A 320 -15.53 -12.12 11.85
N ASN A 321 -15.03 -11.73 13.01
CA ASN A 321 -13.61 -11.77 13.34
C ASN A 321 -13.35 -12.86 14.38
N LYS A 322 -12.09 -13.31 14.47
CA LYS A 322 -11.66 -14.20 15.56
C LYS A 322 -10.18 -14.05 15.84
N LEU A 323 -9.82 -14.37 17.08
CA LEU A 323 -8.45 -14.58 17.52
C LEU A 323 -8.20 -16.08 17.61
N VAL A 324 -7.11 -16.52 17.00
CA VAL A 324 -6.69 -17.91 17.03
C VAL A 324 -5.21 -18.02 17.38
N ARG A 325 -4.83 -19.20 17.88
CA ARG A 325 -3.46 -19.57 18.21
C ARG A 325 -2.98 -20.72 17.34
N TYR A 326 -1.71 -20.67 16.97
CA TYR A 326 -0.97 -21.74 16.32
C TYR A 326 0.32 -22.05 17.08
N THR A 327 0.87 -23.24 16.86
CA THR A 327 2.23 -23.59 17.24
C THR A 327 3.12 -23.56 16.00
N LEU A 328 4.21 -22.82 16.03
CA LEU A 328 5.16 -22.65 14.93
C LEU A 328 6.44 -23.44 15.19
N VAL A 329 6.66 -24.54 14.46
CA VAL A 329 7.87 -25.37 14.60
C VAL A 329 8.49 -25.59 13.23
N ASP A 330 9.79 -25.34 13.10
CA ASP A 330 10.57 -25.54 11.87
C ASP A 330 9.93 -24.90 10.61
N GLY A 331 9.39 -23.69 10.75
CA GLY A 331 8.73 -22.96 9.66
C GLY A 331 7.39 -23.55 9.23
N ARG A 332 6.71 -24.30 10.11
CA ARG A 332 5.37 -24.85 9.89
C ARG A 332 4.46 -24.49 11.04
N VAL A 333 3.22 -24.12 10.73
CA VAL A 333 2.18 -23.87 11.73
C VAL A 333 1.30 -25.09 11.94
N SER A 334 0.85 -25.29 13.18
CA SER A 334 -0.05 -26.38 13.58
C SER A 334 -1.48 -26.21 13.04
N SER A 335 -2.41 -27.05 13.49
CA SER A 335 -3.84 -26.77 13.39
C SER A 335 -4.23 -25.55 14.24
N GLU A 336 -5.27 -24.85 13.80
CA GLU A 336 -5.89 -23.71 14.48
C GLU A 336 -6.46 -24.11 15.85
N PHE A 337 -6.10 -23.37 16.89
CA PHE A 337 -6.81 -23.35 18.17
C PHE A 337 -7.57 -22.02 18.29
N VAL A 338 -8.89 -22.08 18.41
CA VAL A 338 -9.70 -20.86 18.53
C VAL A 338 -9.64 -20.34 19.96
N VAL A 339 -9.12 -19.12 20.13
CA VAL A 339 -8.98 -18.46 21.44
C VAL A 339 -10.22 -17.64 21.74
N MET A 340 -10.69 -16.86 20.76
CA MET A 340 -11.92 -16.10 20.84
C MET A 340 -12.60 -16.08 19.48
N ASP A 341 -13.85 -16.54 19.43
CA ASP A 341 -14.61 -16.70 18.19
C ASP A 341 -15.73 -15.66 18.08
N ARG A 342 -16.26 -15.52 16.86
CA ARG A 342 -17.48 -14.75 16.58
C ARG A 342 -17.45 -13.30 17.06
N LEU A 343 -16.28 -12.66 17.02
CA LEU A 343 -16.18 -11.22 17.23
C LEU A 343 -16.95 -10.50 16.11
N PRO A 344 -17.61 -9.36 16.40
CA PRO A 344 -18.28 -8.57 15.38
C PRO A 344 -17.34 -8.23 14.22
N GLY A 345 -17.79 -8.47 12.99
CA GLY A 345 -17.04 -8.22 11.77
C GLY A 345 -17.92 -7.64 10.68
N ALA A 346 -17.27 -6.97 9.73
CA ALA A 346 -17.92 -6.36 8.58
C ALA A 346 -16.94 -6.22 7.42
N VAL A 347 -17.45 -5.68 6.31
CA VAL A 347 -16.62 -5.37 5.14
C VAL A 347 -15.58 -4.30 5.48
N PHE A 348 -15.87 -3.39 6.43
CA PHE A 348 -14.97 -2.36 6.92
C PHE A 348 -15.02 -2.30 8.46
N GLU A 349 -14.15 -1.49 9.07
CA GLU A 349 -14.20 -1.18 10.51
C GLU A 349 -14.09 -2.43 11.42
N ASN A 350 -13.10 -3.30 11.16
CA ASN A 350 -12.89 -4.56 11.89
C ASN A 350 -11.96 -4.46 13.12
N GLY A 351 -11.38 -3.29 13.36
CA GLY A 351 -10.24 -3.13 14.27
C GLY A 351 -9.07 -4.00 13.80
N GLY A 352 -8.63 -4.90 14.69
CA GLY A 352 -7.83 -6.07 14.33
C GLY A 352 -6.39 -6.05 14.82
N ARG A 353 -5.97 -5.03 15.58
CA ARG A 353 -4.67 -5.03 16.24
C ARG A 353 -4.70 -5.96 17.43
N ILE A 354 -3.66 -6.78 17.57
CA ILE A 354 -3.41 -7.60 18.75
C ILE A 354 -1.98 -7.39 19.21
N GLN A 355 -1.76 -7.39 20.52
CA GLN A 355 -0.42 -7.35 21.12
C GLN A 355 -0.49 -7.86 22.55
N PHE A 356 0.62 -8.41 23.03
CA PHE A 356 0.76 -8.74 24.45
C PHE A 356 1.08 -7.48 25.25
N GLY A 357 0.35 -7.27 26.34
CA GLY A 357 0.67 -6.22 27.30
C GLY A 357 1.78 -6.64 28.27
N PRO A 358 2.33 -5.69 29.05
CA PRO A 358 3.37 -5.96 30.04
C PRO A 358 2.90 -6.88 31.19
N ASP A 359 1.59 -7.13 31.29
CA ASP A 359 0.97 -8.05 32.23
C ASP A 359 0.87 -9.49 31.69
N GLY A 360 1.33 -9.76 30.46
CA GLY A 360 1.28 -11.06 29.81
C GLY A 360 -0.07 -11.45 29.22
N ASN A 361 -1.06 -10.54 29.22
CA ASN A 361 -2.36 -10.75 28.58
C ASN A 361 -2.35 -10.20 27.14
N ILE A 362 -3.28 -10.70 26.32
CA ILE A 362 -3.47 -10.24 24.94
C ILE A 362 -4.52 -9.14 24.93
N TYR A 363 -4.15 -8.00 24.34
CA TYR A 363 -5.06 -6.89 24.08
C TYR A 363 -5.48 -6.90 22.62
N ILE A 364 -6.75 -6.60 22.36
CA ILE A 364 -7.36 -6.72 21.03
C ILE A 364 -8.19 -5.46 20.75
N THR A 365 -7.93 -4.76 19.64
CA THR A 365 -8.84 -3.70 19.19
C THR A 365 -9.92 -4.27 18.28
N THR A 366 -11.16 -3.86 18.51
CA THR A 366 -12.29 -4.20 17.65
C THR A 366 -12.93 -2.91 17.12
N GLY A 367 -13.34 -2.92 15.86
CA GLY A 367 -14.12 -1.82 15.31
C GLY A 367 -15.63 -2.02 15.53
N VAL A 368 -16.43 -1.01 15.19
CA VAL A 368 -17.89 -1.04 15.37
C VAL A 368 -18.65 -1.92 14.37
N ALA A 369 -17.97 -2.40 13.33
CA ALA A 369 -18.51 -3.25 12.29
C ALA A 369 -19.70 -2.63 11.53
N THR A 370 -20.95 -2.90 11.94
CA THR A 370 -22.16 -2.54 11.18
C THR A 370 -23.03 -1.48 11.84
N ASP A 371 -22.90 -1.25 13.16
CA ASP A 371 -23.70 -0.26 13.90
C ASP A 371 -22.80 0.53 14.87
N PRO A 372 -22.57 1.84 14.62
CA PRO A 372 -21.77 2.70 15.48
C PRO A 372 -22.18 2.69 16.95
N PHE A 373 -23.47 2.55 17.27
CA PHE A 373 -23.95 2.60 18.66
C PHE A 373 -23.57 1.36 19.48
N LEU A 374 -23.11 0.28 18.84
CA LEU A 374 -22.56 -0.88 19.54
C LEU A 374 -21.30 -0.54 20.35
N ALA A 375 -20.57 0.50 19.99
CA ALA A 375 -19.45 1.01 20.77
C ALA A 375 -19.86 1.36 22.21
N GLN A 376 -21.09 1.85 22.40
CA GLN A 376 -21.67 2.26 23.67
C GLN A 376 -22.38 1.13 24.42
N ASN A 377 -22.55 -0.05 23.80
CA ASN A 377 -23.14 -1.20 24.46
C ASN A 377 -22.05 -2.01 25.19
N PRO A 378 -22.10 -2.13 26.54
CA PRO A 378 -21.11 -2.91 27.31
C PRO A 378 -21.20 -4.42 27.06
N ASP A 379 -22.35 -4.93 26.60
CA ASP A 379 -22.56 -6.34 26.28
C ASP A 379 -22.10 -6.70 24.85
N SER A 380 -21.68 -5.71 24.06
CA SER A 380 -21.14 -5.89 22.71
C SER A 380 -19.62 -5.87 22.71
N LEU A 381 -19.02 -6.74 21.90
CA LEU A 381 -17.57 -6.74 21.64
C LEU A 381 -17.15 -5.84 20.47
N ALA A 382 -18.08 -5.09 19.86
CA ALA A 382 -17.77 -4.14 18.79
C ALA A 382 -17.37 -2.77 19.36
N GLY A 383 -16.36 -2.13 18.78
CA GLY A 383 -15.89 -0.81 19.18
C GLY A 383 -15.29 -0.81 20.59
N LYS A 384 -14.41 -1.78 20.87
CA LYS A 384 -13.80 -2.03 22.19
C LYS A 384 -12.28 -2.18 22.08
N VAL A 385 -11.59 -1.94 23.20
CA VAL A 385 -10.35 -2.65 23.50
C VAL A 385 -10.72 -3.81 24.41
N LEU A 386 -10.29 -5.02 24.05
CA LEU A 386 -10.47 -6.22 24.85
C LEU A 386 -9.14 -6.62 25.51
N ARG A 387 -9.20 -7.30 26.66
CA ARG A 387 -8.07 -7.90 27.36
C ARG A 387 -8.45 -9.31 27.82
N ILE A 388 -7.66 -10.29 27.38
CA ILE A 388 -7.83 -11.71 27.73
C ILE A 388 -6.50 -12.40 28.01
N SER A 389 -6.53 -13.49 28.76
CA SER A 389 -5.36 -14.34 28.92
C SER A 389 -5.06 -15.15 27.65
N PRO A 390 -3.82 -15.65 27.47
CA PRO A 390 -3.40 -16.30 26.22
C PRO A 390 -4.13 -17.61 25.91
N ASP A 391 -4.83 -18.18 26.90
CA ASP A 391 -5.69 -19.36 26.77
C ASP A 391 -7.15 -19.03 26.42
N GLY A 392 -7.51 -17.75 26.34
CA GLY A 392 -8.85 -17.25 26.03
C GLY A 392 -9.72 -16.95 27.26
N THR A 393 -9.21 -17.16 28.48
CA THR A 393 -9.95 -16.81 29.70
C THR A 393 -9.94 -15.30 29.95
N VAL A 394 -10.95 -14.81 30.66
CA VAL A 394 -11.07 -13.40 31.05
C VAL A 394 -10.37 -13.20 32.40
N PRO A 395 -9.37 -12.31 32.51
CA PRO A 395 -8.73 -11.99 33.78
C PRO A 395 -9.74 -11.49 34.83
N GLU A 396 -9.60 -11.92 36.09
CA GLU A 396 -10.49 -11.53 37.19
C GLU A 396 -10.41 -10.04 37.54
N ASP A 397 -9.28 -9.40 37.22
CA ASP A 397 -9.01 -7.97 37.42
C ASP A 397 -9.47 -7.09 36.25
N ASN A 398 -10.21 -7.66 35.28
CA ASN A 398 -10.85 -6.85 34.24
C ASN A 398 -11.90 -5.89 34.85
N PRO A 399 -12.15 -4.72 34.24
CA PRO A 399 -13.01 -3.67 34.81
C PRO A 399 -14.48 -4.10 34.97
N ILE A 400 -14.92 -5.07 34.17
CA ILE A 400 -16.26 -5.63 34.19
C ILE A 400 -16.11 -7.14 34.45
N GLU A 401 -16.66 -7.61 35.56
CA GLU A 401 -16.55 -9.01 35.99
C GLU A 401 -17.03 -9.97 34.88
N GLY A 402 -16.18 -10.93 34.51
CA GLY A 402 -16.47 -11.93 33.49
C GLY A 402 -16.53 -11.40 32.04
N SER A 403 -16.20 -10.12 31.80
CA SER A 403 -16.18 -9.53 30.46
C SER A 403 -14.76 -9.25 29.98
N PRO A 404 -14.43 -9.56 28.71
CA PRO A 404 -13.13 -9.22 28.13
C PRO A 404 -12.98 -7.72 27.85
N VAL A 405 -14.02 -6.90 28.01
CA VAL A 405 -13.98 -5.46 27.69
C VAL A 405 -13.05 -4.72 28.66
N TRP A 406 -11.98 -4.16 28.12
CA TRP A 406 -11.03 -3.30 28.84
C TRP A 406 -11.44 -1.83 28.75
N SER A 407 -11.82 -1.36 27.56
CA SER A 407 -12.42 -0.04 27.35
C SER A 407 -13.43 -0.06 26.21
N MET A 408 -14.29 0.97 26.16
CA MET A 408 -15.41 1.06 25.22
C MET A 408 -15.53 2.43 24.57
N GLY A 409 -16.48 2.59 23.64
CA GLY A 409 -16.69 3.85 22.95
C GLY A 409 -15.67 4.13 21.86
N HIS A 410 -15.15 3.08 21.22
CA HIS A 410 -14.22 3.17 20.10
C HIS A 410 -14.93 2.99 18.77
N ARG A 411 -14.47 3.67 17.73
CA ARG A 411 -14.92 3.50 16.35
C ARG A 411 -14.15 2.39 15.63
N HIS A 412 -12.86 2.62 15.38
CA HIS A 412 -12.04 1.75 14.56
C HIS A 412 -10.55 1.92 14.87
N SER A 413 -10.12 1.40 16.02
CA SER A 413 -8.73 1.49 16.47
C SER A 413 -7.84 0.43 15.79
N GLN A 414 -6.64 0.81 15.34
CA GLN A 414 -5.74 -0.06 14.56
C GLN A 414 -4.27 -0.11 15.05
N GLY A 415 -3.95 0.62 16.11
CA GLY A 415 -2.68 0.54 16.82
C GLY A 415 -2.92 0.59 18.32
N LEU A 416 -2.09 -0.12 19.07
CA LEU A 416 -2.04 -0.08 20.52
C LEU A 416 -0.61 -0.34 20.98
N ASP A 417 -0.12 0.35 21.99
CA ASP A 417 1.18 0.06 22.59
C ASP A 417 1.32 0.67 24.00
N TRP A 418 2.32 0.23 24.76
CA TRP A 418 2.58 0.69 26.13
C TRP A 418 3.88 1.48 26.23
N ASP A 419 3.85 2.55 27.03
CA ASP A 419 5.10 3.16 27.46
C ASP A 419 5.82 2.30 28.52
N ALA A 420 7.04 2.70 28.89
CA ALA A 420 7.83 2.01 29.91
C ALA A 420 7.19 2.01 31.32
N ALA A 421 6.20 2.86 31.59
CA ALA A 421 5.45 2.90 32.84
C ALA A 421 4.18 2.02 32.80
N GLY A 422 3.86 1.42 31.66
CA GLY A 422 2.67 0.58 31.46
C GLY A 422 1.42 1.36 31.08
N ASN A 423 1.54 2.61 30.64
CA ASN A 423 0.43 3.40 30.10
C ASN A 423 0.10 2.93 28.68
N LEU A 424 -1.12 2.43 28.47
CA LEU A 424 -1.60 1.98 27.16
C LEU A 424 -2.09 3.16 26.33
N LEU A 425 -1.56 3.33 25.11
CA LEU A 425 -2.09 4.25 24.10
C LEU A 425 -2.64 3.48 22.92
N ILE A 426 -3.63 4.07 22.24
CA ILE A 426 -4.14 3.56 20.96
C ILE A 426 -4.23 4.68 19.93
N SER A 427 -4.17 4.29 18.67
CA SER A 427 -4.58 5.13 17.54
C SER A 427 -5.96 4.73 17.04
N GLU A 428 -6.73 5.71 16.59
CA GLU A 428 -8.09 5.48 16.13
C GLU A 428 -8.46 6.31 14.91
N HIS A 429 -9.13 5.66 13.95
CA HIS A 429 -9.71 6.35 12.80
C HIS A 429 -10.97 7.11 13.21
N GLY A 430 -10.99 8.41 12.93
CA GLY A 430 -12.18 9.24 13.06
C GLY A 430 -13.23 8.97 11.97
N PRO A 431 -14.42 9.57 12.04
CA PRO A 431 -15.54 9.26 11.17
C PRO A 431 -15.25 9.38 9.68
N SER A 432 -15.98 8.60 8.90
CA SER A 432 -16.11 8.77 7.45
C SER A 432 -17.58 8.64 7.07
N GLY A 433 -18.34 9.74 7.15
CA GLY A 433 -19.75 9.77 6.76
C GLY A 433 -20.63 10.67 7.62
N TRP A 434 -21.73 10.12 8.14
CA TRP A 434 -22.81 10.90 8.77
C TRP A 434 -22.39 11.73 9.99
N ARG A 435 -21.33 11.31 10.68
CA ARG A 435 -20.73 11.99 11.84
C ARG A 435 -19.56 12.92 11.47
N GLY A 436 -19.36 13.18 10.18
CA GLY A 436 -18.26 13.98 9.65
C GLY A 436 -17.16 13.15 8.99
N GLU A 437 -16.05 13.83 8.71
CA GLU A 437 -14.81 13.24 8.22
C GLU A 437 -13.67 13.66 9.15
N ALA A 438 -12.52 12.97 9.06
CA ALA A 438 -11.32 13.25 9.88
C ALA A 438 -11.56 13.01 11.39
N HIS A 439 -10.94 13.80 12.26
CA HIS A 439 -10.92 13.61 13.72
C HIS A 439 -10.35 12.26 14.13
N ASP A 440 -9.25 11.86 13.50
CA ASP A 440 -8.47 10.72 13.96
C ASP A 440 -7.88 11.04 15.34
N GLU A 441 -7.70 10.03 16.18
CA GLU A 441 -7.41 10.23 17.59
C GLU A 441 -6.22 9.40 18.07
N ILE A 442 -5.47 9.95 19.03
CA ILE A 442 -4.59 9.19 19.91
C ILE A 442 -5.18 9.26 21.32
N ASN A 443 -5.41 8.10 21.91
CA ASN A 443 -6.14 7.95 23.18
C ASN A 443 -5.25 7.28 24.24
N LEU A 444 -5.12 7.90 25.42
CA LEU A 444 -4.55 7.27 26.61
C LEU A 444 -5.62 6.41 27.29
N ILE A 445 -5.43 5.09 27.27
CA ILE A 445 -6.42 4.10 27.67
C ILE A 445 -6.40 3.81 29.16
N VAL A 446 -7.47 4.25 29.83
CA VAL A 446 -7.82 3.91 31.20
C VAL A 446 -8.80 2.71 31.23
N PRO A 447 -8.54 1.66 32.05
CA PRO A 447 -9.47 0.55 32.23
C PRO A 447 -10.88 0.99 32.65
N GLY A 448 -11.89 0.41 32.00
CA GLY A 448 -13.32 0.66 32.24
C GLY A 448 -13.85 1.97 31.67
N ALA A 449 -13.00 2.78 31.03
CA ALA A 449 -13.41 4.07 30.51
C ALA A 449 -14.14 3.97 29.16
N ASN A 450 -14.89 5.03 28.85
CA ASN A 450 -15.65 5.22 27.62
C ASN A 450 -15.04 6.37 26.81
N TYR A 451 -14.63 6.12 25.57
CA TYR A 451 -14.02 7.08 24.64
C TYR A 451 -15.03 7.74 23.71
N GLY A 452 -16.31 7.48 23.96
CA GLY A 452 -17.37 8.39 23.57
C GLY A 452 -17.97 8.19 22.18
N TRP A 453 -17.33 7.47 21.25
CA TRP A 453 -17.93 7.20 19.94
C TRP A 453 -19.25 6.42 20.06
N PRO A 454 -20.34 6.76 19.34
CA PRO A 454 -20.51 7.87 18.39
C PRO A 454 -21.22 9.08 19.02
N ILE A 455 -21.19 9.23 20.34
CA ILE A 455 -21.87 10.29 21.11
C ILE A 455 -21.03 11.57 21.17
N VAL A 456 -19.72 11.44 21.39
CA VAL A 456 -18.76 12.54 21.31
C VAL A 456 -17.66 12.23 20.28
N LEU A 457 -17.05 13.29 19.75
CA LEU A 457 -15.97 13.25 18.78
C LEU A 457 -14.95 14.35 19.09
N GLY A 458 -13.65 14.05 19.09
CA GLY A 458 -12.61 15.04 19.34
C GLY A 458 -12.82 15.77 20.67
N ASP A 459 -12.93 17.10 20.62
CA ASP A 459 -13.12 17.96 21.81
C ASP A 459 -14.54 17.96 22.40
N GLU A 460 -15.51 17.26 21.79
CA GLU A 460 -16.85 17.14 22.36
C GLU A 460 -16.81 16.43 23.73
N THR A 461 -17.61 16.91 24.69
CA THR A 461 -17.64 16.35 26.04
C THR A 461 -19.03 15.89 26.44
N ALA A 462 -19.08 14.80 27.19
CA ALA A 462 -20.28 14.27 27.81
C ALA A 462 -19.94 13.57 29.14
N GLU A 463 -20.93 13.42 30.03
CA GLU A 463 -20.72 12.78 31.33
C GLU A 463 -20.24 11.33 31.16
N GLY A 464 -19.15 11.00 31.88
CA GLY A 464 -18.58 9.65 31.86
C GLY A 464 -17.78 9.29 30.60
N MET A 465 -17.55 10.24 29.69
CA MET A 465 -16.78 10.02 28.46
C MET A 465 -15.46 10.78 28.49
N ARG A 466 -14.40 10.17 27.96
CA ARG A 466 -13.05 10.74 27.87
C ARG A 466 -12.82 11.28 26.46
N THR A 467 -12.17 12.43 26.40
CA THR A 467 -11.65 13.02 25.15
C THR A 467 -10.27 12.42 24.83
N PRO A 468 -9.84 12.45 23.56
CA PRO A 468 -8.51 12.02 23.17
C PRO A 468 -7.40 12.92 23.72
N LEU A 469 -6.18 12.38 23.73
CA LEU A 469 -4.98 13.14 24.08
C LEU A 469 -4.65 14.16 22.98
N ILE A 470 -4.85 13.75 21.72
CA ILE A 470 -4.79 14.61 20.54
C ILE A 470 -5.75 14.06 19.48
N HIS A 471 -6.39 14.97 18.76
CA HIS A 471 -7.13 14.64 17.56
C HIS A 471 -6.73 15.54 16.40
N THR A 472 -6.97 15.07 15.18
CA THR A 472 -6.51 15.73 13.95
C THR A 472 -7.37 16.90 13.48
N GLY A 473 -8.46 17.18 14.19
CA GLY A 473 -9.51 18.09 13.72
C GLY A 473 -9.99 17.70 12.33
N ASN A 474 -9.90 18.62 11.37
CA ASN A 474 -10.34 18.39 9.99
C ASN A 474 -9.29 17.73 9.08
N ASP A 475 -8.06 17.50 9.57
CA ASP A 475 -7.03 16.77 8.84
C ASP A 475 -7.25 15.26 8.95
N THR A 476 -7.05 14.50 7.88
CA THR A 476 -7.09 13.02 7.98
C THR A 476 -5.68 12.44 8.00
N TRP A 477 -5.31 11.78 9.09
CA TRP A 477 -4.14 10.91 9.15
C TRP A 477 -4.48 9.48 8.72
N ALA A 478 -5.67 9.01 9.12
CA ALA A 478 -6.08 7.61 9.05
C ALA A 478 -5.00 6.70 9.68
N PRO A 479 -4.81 6.74 11.01
CA PRO A 479 -3.69 6.12 11.69
C PRO A 479 -3.82 4.59 11.77
N GLY A 480 -2.72 3.90 11.53
CA GLY A 480 -2.56 2.44 11.65
C GLY A 480 -1.85 2.06 12.95
N GLY A 481 -0.86 1.17 12.86
CA GLY A 481 -0.04 0.75 13.99
C GLY A 481 0.70 1.88 14.68
N VAL A 482 1.06 1.64 15.94
CA VAL A 482 1.76 2.58 16.81
C VAL A 482 2.84 1.87 17.60
N GLU A 483 3.85 2.61 18.05
CA GLU A 483 5.00 2.08 18.78
C GLU A 483 5.60 3.17 19.67
N PHE A 484 5.82 2.90 20.95
CA PHE A 484 6.80 3.60 21.76
C PHE A 484 8.18 3.04 21.44
N TYR A 485 9.03 3.84 20.81
CA TYR A 485 10.35 3.35 20.42
C TYR A 485 11.21 3.05 21.66
N ASP A 486 11.50 1.77 21.89
CA ASP A 486 12.30 1.28 23.01
C ASP A 486 13.71 0.85 22.59
N GLY A 487 14.05 1.04 21.31
CA GLY A 487 15.35 0.74 20.74
C GLY A 487 16.47 1.68 21.17
N ASP A 488 17.70 1.24 20.96
CA ASP A 488 18.93 1.95 21.34
C ASP A 488 19.70 2.54 20.15
N LYS A 489 19.24 2.29 18.91
CA LYS A 489 19.96 2.66 17.69
C LYS A 489 19.78 4.12 17.31
N ILE A 490 18.65 4.73 17.66
CA ILE A 490 18.38 6.16 17.47
C ILE A 490 18.05 6.76 18.84
N PRO A 491 19.05 7.03 19.70
CA PRO A 491 18.82 7.40 21.10
C PRO A 491 17.93 8.63 21.29
N GLU A 492 17.94 9.56 20.34
CA GLU A 492 17.10 10.76 20.36
C GLU A 492 15.61 10.44 20.20
N TRP A 493 15.25 9.24 19.74
CA TRP A 493 13.88 8.79 19.55
C TRP A 493 13.37 7.92 20.71
N THR A 494 14.24 7.46 21.61
CA THR A 494 13.85 6.56 22.70
C THR A 494 12.75 7.17 23.56
N GLY A 495 11.66 6.40 23.75
CA GLY A 495 10.46 6.81 24.48
C GLY A 495 9.48 7.68 23.69
N LYS A 496 9.78 8.07 22.45
CA LYS A 496 8.83 8.79 21.59
C LYS A 496 7.79 7.82 21.03
N PHE A 497 6.59 8.34 20.83
CA PHE A 497 5.45 7.59 20.32
C PHE A 497 5.30 7.78 18.81
N PHE A 498 5.32 6.69 18.06
CA PHE A 498 5.25 6.68 16.61
C PHE A 498 3.90 6.17 16.13
N VAL A 499 3.38 6.77 15.06
CA VAL A 499 2.09 6.41 14.46
C VAL A 499 2.24 6.31 12.95
N ALA A 500 2.03 5.12 12.39
CA ALA A 500 1.99 4.94 10.95
C ALA A 500 0.70 5.56 10.40
N ALA A 501 0.78 6.50 9.45
CA ALA A 501 -0.39 7.14 8.86
C ALA A 501 -0.66 6.62 7.45
N LEU A 502 -1.88 6.13 7.23
CA LEU A 502 -2.31 5.59 5.95
C LEU A 502 -2.60 6.72 4.96
N ARG A 503 -3.77 7.35 5.06
CA ARG A 503 -4.17 8.43 4.15
C ARG A 503 -3.23 9.64 4.29
N GLY A 504 -2.74 9.89 5.50
CA GLY A 504 -1.77 10.93 5.78
C GLY A 504 -0.39 10.68 5.18
N ALA A 505 -0.08 9.45 4.74
CA ALA A 505 1.16 9.07 4.06
C ALA A 505 2.45 9.55 4.75
N HIS A 506 2.55 9.39 6.07
CA HIS A 506 3.71 9.77 6.86
C HIS A 506 3.85 8.86 8.09
N LEU A 507 5.03 8.87 8.70
CA LEU A 507 5.23 8.35 10.05
C LEU A 507 5.14 9.52 11.02
N HIS A 508 4.17 9.54 11.93
CA HIS A 508 4.05 10.60 12.91
C HIS A 508 4.91 10.27 14.13
N MET A 509 5.77 11.19 14.56
CA MET A 509 6.54 11.07 15.80
C MET A 509 5.98 12.06 16.82
N ILE A 510 5.63 11.60 18.00
CA ILE A 510 4.96 12.37 19.05
C ILE A 510 5.79 12.26 20.34
N ASP A 511 6.07 13.42 20.94
CA ASP A 511 6.68 13.52 22.26
C ASP A 511 5.59 13.79 23.29
N LEU A 512 5.51 12.94 24.30
CA LEU A 512 4.39 12.85 25.23
C LEU A 512 4.86 13.00 26.67
N ASP A 513 4.17 13.85 27.42
CA ASP A 513 4.22 13.89 28.87
C ASP A 513 2.90 13.31 29.40
N LEU A 514 2.88 12.00 29.59
CA LEU A 514 1.68 11.27 30.02
C LEU A 514 1.34 11.50 31.49
N GLU A 515 2.31 11.86 32.34
CA GLU A 515 2.05 12.21 33.74
C GLU A 515 1.16 13.45 33.84
N ASN A 516 1.39 14.43 32.97
CA ASN A 516 0.59 15.66 32.89
C ASN A 516 -0.48 15.63 31.79
N ASN A 517 -0.58 14.53 31.04
CA ASN A 517 -1.50 14.34 29.91
C ASN A 517 -1.36 15.44 28.84
N VAL A 518 -0.11 15.69 28.42
CA VAL A 518 0.28 16.75 27.49
C VAL A 518 1.02 16.17 26.29
N VAL A 519 0.67 16.64 25.08
CA VAL A 519 1.52 16.48 23.90
C VAL A 519 2.55 17.60 23.90
N VAL A 520 3.83 17.24 24.09
CA VAL A 520 4.93 18.20 24.16
C VAL A 520 5.27 18.74 22.78
N SER A 521 5.36 17.84 21.81
CA SER A 521 5.60 18.17 20.40
C SER A 521 5.21 16.99 19.51
N HIS A 522 5.05 17.24 18.22
CA HIS A 522 4.85 16.18 17.24
C HIS A 522 5.34 16.60 15.86
N THR A 523 5.71 15.63 15.01
CA THR A 523 6.35 15.87 13.71
C THR A 523 5.97 14.78 12.72
N ARG A 524 5.71 15.15 11.47
CA ARG A 524 5.45 14.20 10.37
C ARG A 524 6.76 13.85 9.68
N LEU A 525 7.20 12.61 9.81
CA LEU A 525 8.39 12.06 9.16
C LEU A 525 8.02 11.44 7.80
N PHE A 526 8.90 11.59 6.83
CA PHE A 526 8.82 10.93 5.50
C PHE A 526 7.52 11.21 4.73
N LEU A 527 6.94 12.40 4.90
CA LEU A 527 5.68 12.79 4.27
C LEU A 527 5.70 12.49 2.77
N GLU A 528 4.72 11.70 2.32
CA GLU A 528 4.49 11.21 0.96
C GLU A 528 5.64 10.39 0.33
N SER A 529 6.74 10.16 1.05
CA SER A 529 7.93 9.49 0.50
C SER A 529 7.70 8.02 0.17
N PHE A 530 6.88 7.34 0.97
CA PHE A 530 6.64 5.90 0.87
C PHE A 530 5.16 5.56 0.60
N GLY A 531 4.32 6.58 0.44
CA GLY A 531 2.87 6.41 0.38
C GLY A 531 2.28 6.04 1.74
N ARG A 532 1.31 5.12 1.74
CA ARG A 532 0.53 4.70 2.91
C ARG A 532 1.38 3.85 3.84
N LEU A 533 1.49 4.24 5.11
CA LEU A 533 2.14 3.44 6.14
C LEU A 533 1.08 2.77 7.02
N ARG A 534 1.24 1.48 7.29
CA ARG A 534 0.26 0.62 7.97
C ARG A 534 0.64 0.27 9.40
N ASP A 535 1.88 -0.09 9.60
CA ASP A 535 2.38 -0.57 10.89
C ASP A 535 3.75 -0.02 11.16
N VAL A 536 4.07 0.10 12.45
CA VAL A 536 5.38 0.50 12.96
C VAL A 536 5.69 -0.35 14.18
N GLN A 537 6.91 -0.86 14.29
CA GLN A 537 7.34 -1.65 15.45
C GLN A 537 8.86 -1.56 15.61
N THR A 538 9.36 -1.61 16.85
CA THR A 538 10.79 -1.78 17.11
C THR A 538 11.18 -3.24 16.89
N GLY A 539 12.22 -3.47 16.12
CA GLY A 539 12.79 -4.80 15.92
C GLY A 539 13.74 -5.19 17.06
N PRO A 540 14.03 -6.50 17.21
CA PRO A 540 14.92 -7.00 18.26
C PRO A 540 16.39 -6.54 18.08
N ASP A 541 16.72 -5.97 16.93
CA ASP A 541 18.00 -5.31 16.66
C ASP A 541 18.01 -3.82 17.05
N GLY A 542 16.93 -3.30 17.63
CA GLY A 542 16.80 -1.94 18.15
C GLY A 542 16.48 -0.89 17.09
N TYR A 543 16.20 -1.27 15.84
CA TYR A 543 15.75 -0.35 14.79
C TYR A 543 14.23 -0.27 14.71
N LEU A 544 13.72 0.83 14.16
CA LEU A 544 12.29 1.00 13.90
C LEU A 544 11.95 0.50 12.49
N TYR A 545 10.91 -0.33 12.38
CA TYR A 545 10.45 -0.92 11.13
C TYR A 545 9.08 -0.39 10.73
N LEU A 546 8.82 -0.27 9.43
CA LEU A 546 7.56 0.22 8.88
C LEU A 546 7.03 -0.73 7.81
N LEU A 547 5.70 -0.88 7.76
CA LEU A 547 5.00 -1.55 6.67
C LEU A 547 4.33 -0.53 5.74
N THR A 548 4.53 -0.63 4.43
CA THR A 548 3.73 0.14 3.45
C THR A 548 2.43 -0.59 3.12
N SER A 549 1.41 0.14 2.66
CA SER A 549 0.07 -0.40 2.33
C SER A 549 -0.53 0.27 1.08
N ASN A 550 0.29 0.40 0.06
CA ASN A 550 0.01 1.01 -1.23
C ASN A 550 -0.82 0.11 -2.13
N GLN A 551 -0.71 -1.22 -1.98
CA GLN A 551 -1.50 -2.20 -2.74
C GLN A 551 -2.92 -2.42 -2.19
N ASP A 552 -3.39 -1.57 -1.28
CA ASP A 552 -4.69 -1.75 -0.62
C ASP A 552 -5.89 -1.25 -1.43
N GLY A 553 -5.63 -0.72 -2.63
CA GLY A 553 -6.61 -0.21 -3.59
C GLY A 553 -6.92 1.29 -3.45
N ARG A 554 -6.21 2.02 -2.56
CA ARG A 554 -6.48 3.44 -2.29
C ARG A 554 -5.45 4.41 -2.86
N LEU A 555 -4.37 3.90 -3.43
CA LEU A 555 -3.43 4.67 -4.24
C LEU A 555 -2.81 3.78 -5.31
N ILE A 556 -2.04 4.39 -6.21
CA ILE A 556 -1.30 3.71 -7.27
C ILE A 556 0.04 3.22 -6.70
N PRO A 557 0.28 1.90 -6.58
CA PRO A 557 1.52 1.39 -5.99
C PRO A 557 2.74 1.73 -6.85
N ALA A 558 3.87 1.99 -6.20
CA ALA A 558 5.16 2.09 -6.85
C ALA A 558 5.74 0.68 -7.12
N PRO A 559 6.68 0.53 -8.08
CA PRO A 559 7.39 -0.73 -8.27
C PRO A 559 8.03 -1.21 -6.98
N GLY A 560 7.84 -2.50 -6.65
CA GLY A 560 8.35 -3.08 -5.41
C GLY A 560 7.44 -2.91 -4.20
N ASP A 561 6.36 -2.13 -4.27
CA ASP A 561 5.38 -2.10 -3.19
C ASP A 561 4.66 -3.46 -3.04
N ASP A 562 4.19 -3.83 -1.86
CA ASP A 562 4.45 -3.17 -0.58
C ASP A 562 5.77 -3.66 0.03
N ARG A 563 6.28 -2.88 0.98
CA ARG A 563 7.63 -3.01 1.53
C ARG A 563 7.62 -3.10 3.04
N ILE A 564 8.67 -3.71 3.55
CA ILE A 564 9.14 -3.52 4.93
C ILE A 564 10.34 -2.60 4.86
N LEU A 565 10.25 -1.50 5.58
CA LEU A 565 11.29 -0.50 5.67
C LEU A 565 11.92 -0.56 7.06
N ARG A 566 13.22 -0.29 7.15
CA ARG A 566 13.97 -0.17 8.40
C ARG A 566 14.62 1.20 8.47
N ILE A 567 14.45 1.90 9.57
CA ILE A 567 15.04 3.21 9.81
C ILE A 567 16.35 3.02 10.55
N VAL A 568 17.45 3.52 9.99
CA VAL A 568 18.78 3.40 10.56
C VAL A 568 19.48 4.76 10.67
N PRO A 569 20.37 4.99 11.64
CA PRO A 569 21.15 6.22 11.75
C PRO A 569 22.03 6.45 10.52
N LEU A 570 22.24 7.72 10.17
CA LEU A 570 23.17 8.08 9.08
C LEU A 570 24.63 7.80 9.38
N SER A 571 24.99 7.68 10.66
CA SER A 571 26.35 7.36 11.13
C SER A 571 26.71 5.89 10.95
N GLU A 572 25.74 5.00 10.79
CA GLU A 572 25.99 3.60 10.44
C GLU A 572 26.26 3.48 8.93
N PRO A 573 27.30 2.74 8.49
CA PRO A 573 27.46 2.46 7.06
C PRO A 573 26.23 1.71 6.53
N ALA A 574 25.81 2.01 5.30
CA ALA A 574 24.85 1.14 4.58
C ALA A 574 25.45 -0.26 4.56
N ASP A 575 24.61 -1.29 4.74
CA ASP A 575 24.99 -2.71 4.71
C ASP A 575 26.25 -2.91 3.83
N PRO A 576 27.37 -3.42 4.39
CA PRO A 576 28.64 -3.50 3.68
C PRO A 576 28.57 -4.34 2.40
N ALA A 577 27.49 -5.10 2.17
CA ALA A 577 27.21 -5.78 0.90
C ALA A 577 26.73 -4.86 -0.24
N ARG A 578 26.47 -3.56 0.01
CA ARG A 578 25.87 -2.62 -0.97
C ARG A 578 26.52 -1.24 -1.03
N ALA A 579 27.68 -1.05 -0.43
CA ALA A 579 28.36 0.24 -0.39
C ALA A 579 29.15 0.50 -1.69
N ASP A 580 28.61 1.33 -2.59
CA ASP A 580 29.45 2.12 -3.51
C ASP A 580 29.01 3.59 -3.56
N THR A 581 29.96 4.45 -3.18
CA THR A 581 30.03 5.92 -3.30
C THR A 581 29.12 6.77 -2.42
N PHE A 582 29.70 7.28 -1.32
CA PHE A 582 29.20 8.41 -0.54
C PHE A 582 29.37 9.74 -1.29
N THR A 583 28.32 10.57 -1.31
CA THR A 583 28.44 12.03 -1.28
C THR A 583 27.74 12.57 -0.04
N SER A 584 28.48 13.34 0.75
CA SER A 584 28.04 13.97 1.99
C SER A 584 26.89 14.95 1.73
N ALA A 585 25.73 14.72 2.34
CA ALA A 585 24.67 15.72 2.47
C ALA A 585 24.27 15.79 3.95
N ALA A 586 24.66 16.87 4.63
CA ALA A 586 24.05 17.25 5.89
C ALA A 586 22.86 18.17 5.53
N SER A 587 21.64 17.65 5.60
CA SER A 587 20.41 18.43 5.65
C SER A 587 19.95 18.63 7.09
N PHE A 588 19.32 19.76 7.35
CA PHE A 588 18.55 20.09 8.54
C PHE A 588 17.16 20.41 7.99
N GLU A 589 16.09 19.98 8.64
CA GLU A 589 14.76 20.45 8.29
C GLU A 589 14.41 21.57 9.27
N GLY A 590 14.52 22.82 8.83
CA GLY A 590 13.93 23.94 9.54
C GLY A 590 12.48 24.05 9.11
N ALA A 591 11.54 23.84 10.04
CA ALA A 591 10.15 24.18 9.80
C ALA A 591 10.00 25.70 9.72
N VAL A 592 9.27 26.19 8.72
CA VAL A 592 9.00 27.62 8.52
C VAL A 592 7.49 27.86 8.61
N VAL A 593 7.08 28.81 9.44
CA VAL A 593 5.66 29.15 9.60
C VAL A 593 5.31 30.31 8.67
N VAL A 594 4.38 30.09 7.75
CA VAL A 594 3.88 31.11 6.82
C VAL A 594 2.36 31.22 7.01
N ALA A 595 1.89 32.42 7.36
CA ALA A 595 0.47 32.70 7.61
C ALA A 595 -0.22 31.76 8.62
N GLY A 596 0.52 31.23 9.60
CA GLY A 596 0.01 30.31 10.63
C GLY A 596 0.04 28.83 10.24
N THR A 597 0.49 28.51 9.03
CA THR A 597 0.71 27.13 8.57
C THR A 597 2.19 26.81 8.61
N GLU A 598 2.54 25.65 9.15
CA GLU A 598 3.92 25.16 9.22
C GLU A 598 4.29 24.41 7.93
N TYR A 599 5.43 24.78 7.34
CA TYR A 599 5.95 24.17 6.12
C TYR A 599 7.36 23.63 6.37
N SER A 600 7.63 22.39 6.00
CA SER A 600 8.99 21.84 6.03
C SER A 600 9.79 22.40 4.86
N LEU A 601 10.95 23.00 5.15
CA LEU A 601 11.87 23.46 4.13
C LEU A 601 12.96 22.42 3.91
N GLY A 602 12.87 21.67 2.80
CA GLY A 602 13.94 20.75 2.41
C GLY A 602 15.13 21.51 1.87
N TYR A 603 16.36 21.17 2.28
CA TYR A 603 17.55 21.77 1.68
C TYR A 603 18.71 20.77 1.57
N ASN A 604 19.65 21.07 0.69
CA ASN A 604 20.96 20.42 0.60
C ASN A 604 22.06 21.48 0.53
N VAL A 605 23.18 21.26 1.22
CA VAL A 605 24.31 22.19 1.23
C VAL A 605 25.62 21.46 0.92
N THR A 606 26.42 22.03 0.02
CA THR A 606 27.78 21.59 -0.32
C THR A 606 28.77 22.70 0.01
N GLY A 607 30.02 22.36 0.37
CA GLY A 607 31.05 23.35 0.70
C GLY A 607 30.96 23.99 2.10
N GLY A 608 29.85 23.75 2.82
CA GLY A 608 29.66 24.17 4.20
C GLY A 608 28.57 23.38 4.90
N ARG A 609 28.01 23.96 5.96
CA ARG A 609 26.78 23.48 6.61
C ARG A 609 25.86 24.65 6.91
N VAL A 610 24.56 24.41 6.97
CA VAL A 610 23.61 25.40 7.50
C VAL A 610 23.62 25.28 9.03
N LEU A 611 23.75 26.41 9.71
CA LEU A 611 23.70 26.50 11.16
C LEU A 611 22.29 26.77 11.67
N HIS A 612 21.52 27.57 10.94
CA HIS A 612 20.18 28.00 11.33
C HIS A 612 19.40 28.48 10.10
N ALA A 613 18.08 28.28 10.10
CA ALA A 613 17.18 28.91 9.14
C ALA A 613 15.97 29.48 9.90
N ALA A 614 15.61 30.73 9.62
CA ALA A 614 14.50 31.41 10.28
C ALA A 614 13.73 32.31 9.33
N VAL A 615 12.42 32.34 9.48
CA VAL A 615 11.56 33.32 8.80
C VAL A 615 11.51 34.60 9.62
N ASN A 616 11.82 35.71 8.98
CA ASN A 616 11.53 37.04 9.47
C ASN A 616 10.20 37.53 8.86
N THR A 617 9.13 37.38 9.63
CA THR A 617 7.78 37.77 9.19
C THR A 617 7.62 39.28 9.00
N THR A 618 8.46 40.10 9.65
CA THR A 618 8.44 41.57 9.51
C THR A 618 9.16 42.02 8.25
N ALA A 619 10.30 41.40 7.95
CA ALA A 619 11.09 41.69 6.74
C ALA A 619 10.63 40.89 5.51
N THR A 620 9.65 39.99 5.68
CA THR A 620 9.19 39.04 4.64
C THR A 620 10.36 38.30 4.00
N SER A 621 11.26 37.78 4.84
CA SER A 621 12.47 37.08 4.39
C SER A 621 12.68 35.75 5.09
N LEU A 622 13.36 34.83 4.41
CA LEU A 622 13.93 33.61 4.96
C LEU A 622 15.44 33.82 5.08
N LEU A 623 15.94 33.86 6.31
CA LEU A 623 17.36 33.98 6.61
C LEU A 623 17.95 32.60 6.91
N VAL A 624 18.97 32.21 6.15
CA VAL A 624 19.74 30.99 6.35
C VAL A 624 21.16 31.37 6.77
N THR A 625 21.57 30.98 7.97
CA THR A 625 22.94 31.13 8.45
C THR A 625 23.76 29.91 8.04
N VAL A 626 24.91 30.13 7.42
CA VAL A 626 25.80 29.08 6.94
C VAL A 626 27.20 29.20 7.56
N ASP A 627 27.89 28.07 7.65
CA ASP A 627 29.30 27.95 8.02
C ASP A 627 30.04 27.43 6.78
N ALA A 628 30.39 28.35 5.87
CA ALA A 628 30.95 28.01 4.56
C ALA A 628 32.46 27.78 4.64
N THR A 629 32.86 26.51 4.77
CA THR A 629 34.28 26.14 4.89
C THR A 629 35.07 26.16 3.57
N ARG A 630 34.37 26.12 2.44
CA ARG A 630 34.90 26.22 1.07
C ARG A 630 33.77 26.62 0.10
N ASP A 631 34.11 26.97 -1.13
CA ASP A 631 33.11 27.24 -2.18
C ASP A 631 32.15 26.05 -2.35
N GLY A 632 30.87 26.34 -2.54
CA GLY A 632 29.83 25.34 -2.65
C GLY A 632 28.46 25.96 -2.91
N SER A 633 27.41 25.17 -2.68
CA SER A 633 26.05 25.56 -3.02
C SER A 633 25.04 25.18 -1.97
N LEU A 634 24.00 26.02 -1.82
CA LEU A 634 22.80 25.75 -1.05
C LEU A 634 21.64 25.53 -2.02
N THR A 635 21.06 24.33 -2.01
CA THR A 635 19.83 24.00 -2.73
C THR A 635 18.66 23.99 -1.75
N LEU A 636 17.63 24.79 -1.99
CA LEU A 636 16.41 24.90 -1.17
C LEU A 636 15.20 24.45 -1.96
N ASN A 637 14.40 23.55 -1.40
CA ASN A 637 13.13 23.09 -1.93
C ASN A 637 12.00 23.80 -1.18
N ILE A 638 11.35 24.75 -1.85
CA ILE A 638 10.26 25.55 -1.31
C ILE A 638 8.94 24.98 -1.83
N PRO A 639 8.01 24.54 -0.97
CA PRO A 639 6.71 24.05 -1.42
C PRO A 639 5.98 25.07 -2.31
N ARG A 640 5.32 24.60 -3.37
CA ARG A 640 4.54 25.45 -4.31
C ARG A 640 3.51 26.31 -3.61
N THR A 641 2.86 25.77 -2.59
CA THR A 641 1.87 26.47 -1.76
C THR A 641 2.44 27.72 -1.05
N VAL A 642 3.75 27.75 -0.82
CA VAL A 642 4.47 28.90 -0.27
C VAL A 642 5.05 29.75 -1.39
N ALA A 643 5.73 29.13 -2.35
CA ALA A 643 6.49 29.83 -3.38
C ALA A 643 5.61 30.55 -4.41
N ASP A 644 4.42 30.01 -4.69
CA ASP A 644 3.47 30.58 -5.65
C ASP A 644 2.37 31.42 -4.97
N SER A 645 2.38 31.57 -3.63
CA SER A 645 1.29 32.24 -2.88
C SER A 645 1.11 33.72 -3.22
N LYS A 646 2.11 34.34 -3.86
CA LYS A 646 2.10 35.75 -4.29
C LYS A 646 1.90 35.92 -5.80
N LEU A 647 1.81 34.82 -6.56
CA LEU A 647 1.64 34.88 -8.01
C LEU A 647 0.16 35.09 -8.36
N PRO A 648 -0.18 35.90 -9.37
CA PRO A 648 -1.57 36.09 -9.81
C PRO A 648 -2.15 34.77 -10.34
N GLU A 649 -3.43 34.51 -10.05
CA GLU A 649 -4.18 33.28 -10.43
C GLU A 649 -4.47 33.11 -11.94
N GLU A 650 -3.64 33.65 -12.84
CA GLU A 650 -3.83 33.51 -14.28
C GLU A 650 -3.30 32.15 -14.80
N PRO A 651 -3.92 31.52 -15.82
CA PRO A 651 -3.75 30.09 -16.12
C PRO A 651 -2.39 29.69 -16.75
N ASP A 652 -1.54 30.65 -17.13
CA ASP A 652 -0.38 30.41 -17.99
C ASP A 652 0.98 30.32 -17.25
N TYR A 653 1.01 30.42 -15.91
CA TYR A 653 2.27 30.39 -15.15
C TYR A 653 2.79 28.98 -14.78
N ARG A 654 2.26 27.92 -15.39
CA ARG A 654 2.80 26.55 -15.23
C ARG A 654 3.93 26.32 -16.24
N VAL A 655 5.17 26.39 -15.76
CA VAL A 655 6.38 26.05 -16.55
C VAL A 655 6.26 24.61 -17.06
N PRO A 656 6.41 24.34 -18.36
CA PRO A 656 6.51 22.98 -18.87
C PRO A 656 7.78 22.29 -18.37
N GLU A 657 7.68 20.98 -18.21
CA GLU A 657 8.75 20.08 -17.78
C GLU A 657 10.02 20.26 -18.63
N GLY A 658 11.18 20.45 -17.97
CA GLY A 658 12.50 20.53 -18.63
C GLY A 658 13.01 21.94 -18.99
N THR A 659 12.34 23.01 -18.61
CA THR A 659 12.79 24.38 -18.93
C THR A 659 13.75 24.92 -17.85
N ARG A 660 15.02 25.19 -18.20
CA ARG A 660 15.91 26.01 -17.36
C ARG A 660 15.62 27.49 -17.64
N GLN A 661 15.42 28.26 -16.57
CA GLN A 661 15.34 29.73 -16.51
C GLN A 661 13.93 30.32 -16.67
N PHE A 662 13.34 30.72 -15.53
CA PHE A 662 12.33 31.77 -15.50
C PHE A 662 13.05 33.12 -15.71
N ALA A 663 12.54 33.96 -16.62
CA ALA A 663 13.04 35.33 -16.76
C ALA A 663 12.52 36.15 -15.57
N ARG A 664 13.42 36.55 -14.66
CA ARG A 664 13.12 37.46 -13.53
C ARG A 664 12.40 38.75 -13.97
N ASP A 665 12.60 39.16 -15.23
CA ASP A 665 12.15 40.42 -15.81
C ASP A 665 10.62 40.56 -15.95
N THR A 666 9.84 39.47 -15.84
CA THR A 666 8.37 39.50 -15.99
C THR A 666 7.57 39.56 -14.70
N LEU A 667 8.21 39.42 -13.52
CA LEU A 667 7.52 39.32 -12.22
C LEU A 667 7.26 40.66 -11.51
N GLY A 668 7.91 41.76 -11.91
CA GLY A 668 7.70 43.08 -11.29
C GLY A 668 7.85 43.04 -9.76
N ASP A 669 6.87 43.59 -9.03
CA ASP A 669 6.83 43.65 -7.56
C ASP A 669 6.67 42.27 -6.87
N ALA A 670 6.45 41.19 -7.63
CA ALA A 670 6.38 39.81 -7.12
C ALA A 670 7.73 39.06 -7.19
N ALA A 671 8.82 39.76 -7.52
CA ALA A 671 10.17 39.18 -7.55
C ALA A 671 10.76 39.03 -6.15
N PHE A 672 11.47 37.92 -5.90
CA PHE A 672 12.31 37.74 -4.72
C PHE A 672 13.79 37.95 -5.09
N ALA A 673 14.56 38.48 -4.14
CA ALA A 673 16.01 38.61 -4.23
C ALA A 673 16.68 37.59 -3.31
N VAL A 674 17.89 37.18 -3.69
CA VAL A 674 18.75 36.34 -2.86
C VAL A 674 20.03 37.10 -2.57
N LEU A 675 20.35 37.24 -1.30
CA LEU A 675 21.49 37.99 -0.79
C LEU A 675 22.46 37.02 -0.12
N ILE A 676 23.74 37.10 -0.43
CA ILE A 676 24.81 36.44 0.35
C ILE A 676 25.57 37.55 1.08
N ASP A 677 25.59 37.51 2.40
CA ASP A 677 26.19 38.53 3.27
C ASP A 677 25.74 39.96 2.92
N GLY A 678 24.46 40.08 2.56
CA GLY A 678 23.82 41.35 2.17
C GLY A 678 24.10 41.82 0.74
N MET A 679 24.80 41.03 -0.08
CA MET A 679 25.06 41.32 -1.49
C MET A 679 24.17 40.45 -2.38
N GLU A 680 23.46 41.06 -3.33
CA GLU A 680 22.56 40.33 -4.23
C GLU A 680 23.34 39.41 -5.18
N VAL A 681 22.83 38.20 -5.36
CA VAL A 681 23.42 37.17 -6.22
C VAL A 681 22.41 36.59 -7.21
N ASP A 682 22.94 36.04 -8.30
CA ASP A 682 22.18 35.21 -9.22
C ASP A 682 21.94 33.81 -8.64
N VAL A 683 20.79 33.24 -8.98
CA VAL A 683 20.40 31.90 -8.53
C VAL A 683 19.91 31.08 -9.71
N THR A 684 20.12 29.76 -9.62
CA THR A 684 19.50 28.84 -10.56
C THR A 684 18.20 28.33 -9.97
N GLU A 685 17.14 28.34 -10.77
CA GLU A 685 15.81 27.88 -10.34
C GLU A 685 15.31 26.74 -11.24
N SER A 686 14.65 25.77 -10.62
CA SER A 686 13.84 24.76 -11.31
C SER A 686 12.53 24.55 -10.56
N ALA A 687 11.48 24.13 -11.26
CA ALA A 687 10.18 23.88 -10.65
C ALA A 687 9.68 22.46 -10.96
N SER A 688 9.02 21.84 -9.97
CA SER A 688 8.26 20.59 -10.10
C SER A 688 6.77 20.87 -9.82
N PRO A 689 5.86 19.88 -9.94
CA PRO A 689 4.47 20.06 -9.51
C PRO A 689 4.29 20.41 -8.02
N TYR A 690 5.31 20.13 -7.20
CA TYR A 690 5.20 20.18 -5.73
C TYR A 690 6.07 21.27 -5.09
N ALA A 691 7.19 21.64 -5.70
CA ALA A 691 8.13 22.62 -5.15
C ALA A 691 8.80 23.50 -6.22
N ARG A 692 9.28 24.66 -5.79
CA ARG A 692 10.32 25.44 -6.47
C ARG A 692 11.66 25.16 -5.79
N THR A 693 12.65 24.79 -6.58
CA THR A 693 14.00 24.51 -6.11
C THR A 693 14.92 25.66 -6.50
N LEU A 694 15.53 26.30 -5.50
CA LEU A 694 16.54 27.34 -5.68
C LEU A 694 17.92 26.75 -5.42
N THR A 695 18.88 26.96 -6.30
CA THR A 695 20.29 26.63 -6.10
C THR A 695 21.11 27.91 -6.07
N ILE A 696 21.79 28.13 -4.96
CA ILE A 696 22.50 29.35 -4.59
C ILE A 696 23.97 28.99 -4.41
N GLU A 697 24.84 29.45 -5.29
CA GLU A 697 26.29 29.25 -5.17
C GLU A 697 26.88 30.27 -4.19
N PHE A 698 27.69 29.82 -3.23
CA PHE A 698 28.38 30.65 -2.25
C PHE A 698 29.88 30.37 -2.22
N HIS A 699 30.64 31.36 -1.73
CA HIS A 699 32.09 31.28 -1.60
C HIS A 699 32.50 30.88 -0.18
N ALA A 700 33.73 30.41 -0.03
CA ALA A 700 34.33 30.14 1.27
C ALA A 700 34.28 31.38 2.18
N GLY A 701 33.76 31.22 3.40
CA GLY A 701 33.59 32.31 4.36
C GLY A 701 32.26 33.06 4.29
N ALA A 702 31.32 32.63 3.44
CA ALA A 702 29.94 33.13 3.50
C ALA A 702 29.29 32.78 4.84
N ASP A 703 28.58 33.73 5.44
CA ASP A 703 27.97 33.59 6.78
C ASP A 703 26.44 33.57 6.72
N THR A 704 25.84 34.32 5.81
CA THR A 704 24.38 34.44 5.69
C THR A 704 23.90 34.41 4.24
N ILE A 705 22.78 33.71 4.02
CA ILE A 705 22.03 33.67 2.77
C ILE A 705 20.60 34.09 3.10
N GLU A 706 20.13 35.21 2.56
CA GLU A 706 18.79 35.74 2.79
C GLU A 706 17.97 35.73 1.50
N ILE A 707 16.79 35.12 1.55
CA ILE A 707 15.79 35.18 0.49
C ILE A 707 14.73 36.18 0.93
N THR A 708 14.64 37.31 0.26
CA THR A 708 13.68 38.39 0.59
C THR A 708 12.69 38.56 -0.55
N GLY A 709 11.39 38.63 -0.25
CA GLY A 709 10.38 38.73 -1.30
C GLY A 709 8.97 38.40 -0.87
#